data_AF-A0A8P4JVP6-F1
#
_entry.id   AF-A0A8P4JVP6-F1
#
_cell.length_a   1.000
_cell.length_b   1.000
_cell.length_c   1.000
_cell.angle_alpha   90.00
_cell.angle_beta   90.00
_cell.angle_gamma   90.00
#
_symmetry.space_group_name_H-M   'P 1'
#
loop_
_entity.id
_entity.type
_entity.pdbx_description
1 polymer ?
#
loop_
_entity_poly.entity_id
_entity_poly.type
_entity_poly.pdbx_seq_one_letter_code
_entity_poly.pdbx_strand_id
1 'polypeptide(L)'
;MSHAYSFSTSHREIELKQERRREYFEASLMKMGLELEVIDEKLLFVKVHMPWDVLCTYAEVLHIKLPIQPNDLSCHPSPWRCLSFLTKPFYPSEELITKEAEFFTAAFEKDRLDYFYMKDKDTFFTPSMRSRMAYYILSRAPYEIRGNIKKFGITKLLGGGVYKAAYPLHDVKDDCPNERYLLYQEWANPKSFYKMQPLDLIRKYYGEKIGIYFAWLGFYTIMLTLAAAVGLGCFIYGYRTQDTSTWSKEVCNPEIGGQIVMCPQCDRECKFWRLNSTCEASKKLCIFDNFGTLVFAVFMSIWVTLFLEFWKRYQAELEYEWDTVEFLEQEEPPRPEYEAKCIYERKNPVTGVKEKVPYTACGRCFRVSLGIGTVVFWIFLILASIVAIIVYRLAVFFAFSAKLRTQDLRELEPLKEYVTPQMATSVTASLISFVVIMILNVLYERVAIWITDFELPRTKTDYENSLTLKMFLFQFVNYYSSCFYIAFVKGKAVGYPGDPVYLLGKYRNEECDPGGCLIELTTQLSIIMGGKAIWNNIQEVLWVKNLIFRYFTRVTSQKVIPRWEQDYELQPVSQLGLFYEYLEMVIQFGFVTLFVASFPLAPVLALVNNLFEIRVDAWKITTQFRRVVPEKAQHIGAWQPILGGIAILAVATNAMIIAFTSDMIPRLVYYWSFSVYPYGNYSNHTMEGYINSSLSIFSTSHFSNESMPIATYNITTCRYRDFRYPPGHPRQYEYNVYYWHVIAAKMAFIIVVEHIVYLTKFILSYVIPDVPYAVREQIKREKYLTQVILHETNLKLVTKRLKPINEETLKDTAMKMAMEELDPDF
;
A
#
# COMPACT_ATOMS: atom_id res chain seq x y z
N MET A 1 -15.27 -16.81 51.34
CA MET A 1 -14.32 -15.80 51.90
C MET A 1 -12.86 -16.09 51.55
N SER A 2 -12.38 -17.34 51.60
CA SER A 2 -11.00 -17.72 51.24
C SER A 2 -10.61 -17.44 49.76
N HIS A 3 -11.51 -17.66 48.80
CA HIS A 3 -11.27 -17.34 47.38
C HIS A 3 -11.24 -15.83 47.07
N ALA A 4 -11.92 -14.99 47.86
CA ALA A 4 -11.85 -13.54 47.70
C ALA A 4 -10.55 -12.96 48.29
N TYR A 5 -10.04 -13.57 49.37
CA TYR A 5 -8.76 -13.21 49.97
C TYR A 5 -7.56 -13.60 49.09
N SER A 6 -7.57 -14.79 48.46
CA SER A 6 -6.47 -15.21 47.57
C SER A 6 -6.41 -14.42 46.25
N PHE A 7 -7.57 -13.95 45.76
CA PHE A 7 -7.64 -13.09 44.58
C PHE A 7 -7.14 -11.66 44.87
N SER A 8 -7.44 -11.13 46.07
CA SER A 8 -6.97 -9.81 46.52
C SER A 8 -5.45 -9.77 46.78
N THR A 9 -4.87 -10.84 47.35
CA THR A 9 -3.42 -10.93 47.56
C THR A 9 -2.66 -11.03 46.25
N SER A 10 -3.17 -11.79 45.28
CA SER A 10 -2.60 -11.90 43.92
C SER A 10 -2.57 -10.55 43.19
N HIS A 11 -3.65 -9.78 43.24
CA HIS A 11 -3.71 -8.46 42.63
C HIS A 11 -2.72 -7.47 43.25
N ARG A 12 -2.64 -7.46 44.60
CA ARG A 12 -1.71 -6.59 45.32
C ARG A 12 -0.24 -6.94 45.06
N GLU A 13 0.08 -8.22 44.89
CA GLU A 13 1.42 -8.67 44.48
C GLU A 13 1.79 -8.22 43.06
N ILE A 14 0.82 -8.22 42.14
CA ILE A 14 1.01 -7.73 40.76
C ILE A 14 1.27 -6.23 40.77
N GLU A 15 0.47 -5.45 41.52
CA GLU A 15 0.64 -4.00 41.65
C GLU A 15 2.00 -3.63 42.25
N LEU A 16 2.40 -4.26 43.37
CA LEU A 16 3.73 -4.08 43.98
C LEU A 16 4.86 -4.41 43.01
N LYS A 17 4.68 -5.43 42.16
CA LYS A 17 5.67 -5.82 41.15
C LYS A 17 5.73 -4.81 40.00
N GLN A 18 4.60 -4.25 39.59
CA GLN A 18 4.55 -3.19 38.57
C GLN A 18 5.20 -1.91 39.09
N GLU A 19 4.94 -1.54 40.35
CA GLU A 19 5.52 -0.39 41.02
C GLU A 19 7.05 -0.48 41.12
N ARG A 20 7.59 -1.61 41.61
CA ARG A 20 9.06 -1.81 41.64
C ARG A 20 9.71 -1.71 40.26
N ARG A 21 9.03 -2.18 39.21
CA ARG A 21 9.53 -2.09 37.83
C ARG A 21 9.50 -0.66 37.32
N ARG A 22 8.47 0.12 37.68
CA ARG A 22 8.35 1.54 37.35
C ARG A 22 9.47 2.34 37.99
N GLU A 23 9.64 2.21 39.31
CA GLU A 23 10.70 2.89 40.07
C GLU A 23 12.11 2.56 39.55
N TYR A 24 12.38 1.28 39.28
CA TYR A 24 13.67 0.88 38.74
C TYR A 24 13.93 1.47 37.34
N PHE A 25 12.89 1.52 36.50
CA PHE A 25 12.99 2.11 35.17
C PHE A 25 13.27 3.62 35.25
N GLU A 26 12.54 4.36 36.09
CA GLU A 26 12.74 5.80 36.31
C GLU A 26 14.14 6.10 36.86
N ALA A 27 14.62 5.32 37.84
CA ALA A 27 15.98 5.41 38.35
C ALA A 27 17.03 5.14 37.27
N SER A 28 16.77 4.19 36.37
CA SER A 28 17.64 3.92 35.23
C SER A 28 17.67 5.07 34.22
N LEU A 29 16.54 5.75 33.99
CA LEU A 29 16.47 6.92 33.09
C LEU A 29 17.27 8.09 33.68
N MET A 30 17.11 8.37 34.97
CA MET A 30 17.91 9.39 35.67
C MET A 30 19.41 9.06 35.62
N LYS A 31 19.78 7.79 35.78
CA LYS A 31 21.18 7.34 35.63
C LYS A 31 21.73 7.54 34.21
N MET A 32 20.87 7.48 33.19
CA MET A 32 21.23 7.78 31.79
C MET A 32 21.27 9.28 31.48
N GLY A 33 20.99 10.14 32.47
CA GLY A 33 21.07 11.60 32.36
C GLY A 33 19.76 12.30 32.00
N LEU A 34 18.62 11.59 32.02
CA LEU A 34 17.30 12.21 31.78
C LEU A 34 16.76 12.88 33.04
N GLU A 35 16.12 14.02 32.85
CA GLU A 35 15.38 14.73 33.90
C GLU A 35 13.91 14.31 33.85
N LEU A 36 13.37 13.90 35.00
CA LEU A 36 11.99 13.45 35.14
C LEU A 36 11.24 14.39 36.07
N GLU A 37 10.09 14.89 35.63
CA GLU A 37 9.17 15.69 36.45
C GLU A 37 7.85 14.92 36.58
N VAL A 38 7.49 14.53 37.80
CA VAL A 38 6.27 13.81 38.09
C VAL A 38 5.19 14.80 38.52
N ILE A 39 4.04 14.76 37.83
CA ILE A 39 2.86 15.56 38.15
C ILE A 39 1.77 14.63 38.63
N ASP A 40 1.33 14.86 39.87
CA ASP A 40 0.37 14.02 40.55
C ASP A 40 -1.05 14.61 40.42
N GLU A 41 -1.87 13.98 39.58
CA GLU A 41 -3.31 14.18 39.49
C GLU A 41 -4.03 12.80 39.59
N LYS A 42 -5.33 12.70 39.27
CA LYS A 42 -6.03 11.38 39.20
C LYS A 42 -5.33 10.36 38.28
N LEU A 43 -4.51 10.86 37.34
CA LEU A 43 -3.58 10.11 36.50
C LEU A 43 -2.19 10.73 36.72
N LEU A 44 -1.19 9.90 37.01
CA LEU A 44 0.19 10.34 37.18
C LEU A 44 0.86 10.52 35.82
N PHE A 45 1.27 11.75 35.52
CA PHE A 45 2.00 12.09 34.29
C PHE A 45 3.47 12.34 34.62
N VAL A 46 4.38 11.70 33.87
CA VAL A 46 5.82 11.90 33.99
C VAL A 46 6.32 12.60 32.74
N LYS A 47 6.80 13.83 32.90
CA LYS A 47 7.49 14.55 31.82
C LYS A 47 8.94 14.11 31.78
N VAL A 48 9.46 13.94 30.57
CA VAL A 48 10.85 13.55 30.32
C VAL A 48 11.54 14.68 29.58
N HIS A 49 12.60 15.21 30.17
CA HIS A 49 13.44 16.25 29.56
C HIS A 49 14.86 15.73 29.32
N MET A 50 15.45 16.14 28.19
CA MET A 50 16.83 15.85 27.82
C MET A 50 17.67 17.12 27.93
N PRO A 51 18.64 17.18 28.87
CA PRO A 51 19.55 18.31 28.97
C PRO A 51 20.52 18.34 27.78
N TRP A 52 21.10 19.51 27.51
CA TRP A 52 21.95 19.76 26.32
C TRP A 52 23.12 18.79 26.16
N ASP A 53 23.82 18.48 27.25
CA ASP A 53 24.96 17.56 27.20
C ASP A 53 24.55 16.15 26.78
N VAL A 54 23.38 15.69 27.22
CA VAL A 54 22.82 14.40 26.87
C VAL A 54 22.32 14.41 25.42
N LEU A 55 21.73 15.53 24.96
CA LEU A 55 21.41 15.69 23.53
C LEU A 55 22.66 15.57 22.66
N CYS A 56 23.77 16.23 23.03
CA CYS A 56 25.01 16.16 22.27
C CYS A 56 25.60 14.74 22.22
N THR A 57 25.64 14.03 23.35
CA THR A 57 26.19 12.67 23.38
C THR A 57 25.36 11.68 22.58
N TYR A 58 24.03 11.75 22.68
CA TYR A 58 23.16 10.86 21.91
C TYR A 58 23.02 11.27 20.44
N ALA A 59 23.19 12.56 20.11
CA ALA A 59 23.29 13.01 18.72
C ALA A 59 24.53 12.42 18.03
N GLU A 60 25.65 12.30 18.75
CA GLU A 60 26.87 11.65 18.25
C GLU A 60 26.69 10.13 18.12
N VAL A 61 26.11 9.47 19.13
CA VAL A 61 25.81 8.01 19.08
C VAL A 61 24.88 7.65 17.91
N LEU A 62 23.94 8.54 17.58
CA LEU A 62 23.01 8.37 16.46
C LEU A 62 23.51 9.00 15.16
N HIS A 63 24.72 9.56 15.15
CA HIS A 63 25.33 10.25 14.01
C HIS A 63 24.37 11.21 13.29
N ILE A 64 23.68 12.06 14.06
CA ILE A 64 22.71 13.02 13.53
C ILE A 64 23.44 14.03 12.63
N LYS A 65 23.00 14.14 11.37
CA LYS A 65 23.51 15.15 10.45
C LYS A 65 22.98 16.53 10.81
N LEU A 66 23.89 17.51 10.84
CA LEU A 66 23.62 18.90 11.18
C LEU A 66 24.32 19.84 10.19
N PRO A 67 23.79 21.06 9.99
CA PRO A 67 24.30 21.99 8.97
C PRO A 67 25.71 22.49 9.30
N ILE A 68 26.58 22.53 8.29
CA ILE A 68 27.94 23.07 8.38
C ILE A 68 28.06 24.38 7.60
N GLN A 69 27.74 24.35 6.31
CA GLN A 69 27.95 25.47 5.39
C GLN A 69 26.72 25.63 4.48
N PRO A 70 26.29 26.86 4.16
CA PRO A 70 25.21 27.07 3.18
C PRO A 70 25.62 26.51 1.81
N ASN A 71 24.63 26.00 1.07
CA ASN A 71 24.83 25.45 -0.27
C ASN A 71 25.40 26.53 -1.21
N ASP A 72 26.57 26.26 -1.79
CA ASP A 72 27.31 27.16 -2.69
C ASP A 72 27.08 26.85 -4.18
N LEU A 73 26.35 25.78 -4.48
CA LEU A 73 26.01 25.39 -5.85
C LEU A 73 24.86 26.24 -6.38
N SER A 74 24.92 26.63 -7.66
CA SER A 74 23.81 27.28 -8.33
C SER A 74 22.61 26.33 -8.36
N CYS A 75 21.49 26.74 -7.78
CA CYS A 75 20.25 25.96 -7.78
C CYS A 75 19.87 25.60 -9.23
N HIS A 76 19.97 24.31 -9.57
CA HIS A 76 19.56 23.84 -10.88
C HIS A 76 18.03 23.86 -10.97
N PRO A 77 17.46 24.33 -12.08
CA PRO A 77 16.01 24.31 -12.25
C PRO A 77 15.49 22.87 -12.18
N SER A 78 14.48 22.65 -11.34
CA SER A 78 13.78 21.37 -11.28
C SER A 78 13.24 20.99 -12.66
N PRO A 79 13.18 19.69 -13.02
CA PRO A 79 12.62 19.24 -14.31
C PRO A 79 11.19 19.75 -14.54
N TRP A 80 10.46 19.98 -13.45
CA TRP A 80 9.10 20.52 -13.42
C TRP A 80 9.01 22.01 -13.76
N ARG A 81 10.14 22.71 -13.96
CA ARG A 81 10.13 24.14 -14.33
C ARG A 81 9.42 24.41 -15.66
N CYS A 82 9.45 23.47 -16.60
CA CYS A 82 8.69 23.56 -17.85
C CYS A 82 7.16 23.68 -17.60
N LEU A 83 6.67 23.14 -16.48
CA LEU A 83 5.28 23.23 -16.02
C LEU A 83 5.09 24.24 -14.86
N SER A 84 6.13 24.98 -14.47
CA SER A 84 6.10 25.88 -13.30
C SER A 84 5.06 26.99 -13.39
N PHE A 85 4.72 27.44 -14.60
CA PHE A 85 3.64 28.40 -14.80
C PHE A 85 2.27 27.83 -14.40
N LEU A 86 2.05 26.54 -14.65
CA LEU A 86 0.83 25.83 -14.27
C LEU A 86 0.84 25.44 -12.78
N THR A 87 2.00 25.15 -12.19
CA THR A 87 2.08 24.69 -10.79
C THR A 87 2.21 25.80 -9.75
N LYS A 88 2.75 26.98 -10.12
CA LYS A 88 2.91 28.15 -9.23
C LYS A 88 1.67 28.54 -8.40
N PRO A 89 0.44 28.63 -8.95
CA PRO A 89 -0.72 29.03 -8.18
C PRO A 89 -1.16 27.97 -7.15
N PHE A 90 -0.67 26.73 -7.28
CA PHE A 90 -0.98 25.65 -6.36
C PHE A 90 0.01 25.58 -5.19
N TYR A 91 1.20 26.17 -5.26
CA TYR A 91 2.13 26.17 -4.12
C TYR A 91 1.65 27.11 -3.00
N PRO A 92 1.84 26.74 -1.71
CA PRO A 92 1.65 27.67 -0.60
C PRO A 92 2.47 28.95 -0.80
N SER A 93 1.95 30.09 -0.35
CA SER A 93 2.64 31.38 -0.47
C SER A 93 3.95 31.36 0.31
N GLU A 94 5.05 31.77 -0.34
CA GLU A 94 6.40 31.84 0.25
C GLU A 94 6.48 32.83 1.44
N GLU A 95 5.50 33.72 1.60
CA GLU A 95 5.37 34.61 2.76
C GLU A 95 4.94 33.89 4.06
N LEU A 96 4.19 32.79 3.95
CA LEU A 96 3.67 32.01 5.09
C LEU A 96 4.57 30.81 5.42
N ILE A 97 5.17 30.19 4.40
CA ILE A 97 6.11 29.07 4.55
C ILE A 97 7.41 29.49 3.87
N THR A 98 8.38 29.91 4.67
CA THR A 98 9.71 30.25 4.19
C THR A 98 10.43 28.97 3.75
N LYS A 99 11.00 28.98 2.55
CA LYS A 99 11.91 27.90 2.11
C LYS A 99 13.10 27.86 3.06
N GLU A 100 13.39 26.69 3.61
CA GLU A 100 14.60 26.48 4.41
C GLU A 100 15.81 26.70 3.50
N ALA A 101 16.83 27.41 3.99
CA ALA A 101 18.09 27.53 3.26
C ALA A 101 18.73 26.14 3.18
N GLU A 102 19.19 25.75 2.00
CA GLU A 102 19.92 24.50 1.83
C GLU A 102 21.33 24.62 2.44
N PHE A 103 21.73 23.65 3.24
CA PHE A 103 23.05 23.55 3.84
C PHE A 103 23.67 22.21 3.47
N PHE A 104 25.00 22.18 3.34
CA PHE A 104 25.75 20.94 3.44
C PHE A 104 25.76 20.48 4.88
N THR A 105 25.51 19.20 5.10
CA THR A 105 25.40 18.61 6.43
C THR A 105 26.50 17.58 6.66
N ALA A 106 26.83 17.32 7.93
CA ALA A 106 27.66 16.17 8.30
C ALA A 106 27.26 15.63 9.67
N ALA A 107 27.70 14.41 9.97
CA ALA A 107 27.46 13.76 11.25
C ALA A 107 28.04 14.60 12.40
N PHE A 108 27.21 14.83 13.41
CA PHE A 108 27.57 15.60 14.58
C PHE A 108 28.63 14.91 15.44
N GLU A 109 29.67 15.66 15.82
CA GLU A 109 30.70 15.24 16.76
C GLU A 109 30.84 16.30 17.86
N LYS A 110 30.77 15.88 19.14
CA LYS A 110 30.83 16.83 20.28
C LYS A 110 32.14 17.64 20.28
N ASP A 111 33.24 17.03 19.86
CA ASP A 111 34.56 17.67 19.83
C ASP A 111 34.71 18.72 18.70
N ARG A 112 33.79 18.76 17.74
CA ARG A 112 33.85 19.61 16.53
C ARG A 112 32.71 20.63 16.43
N LEU A 113 32.15 21.03 17.56
CA LEU A 113 31.05 22.00 17.65
C LEU A 113 31.27 23.27 16.82
N ASP A 114 32.50 23.79 16.74
CA ASP A 114 32.82 25.05 16.06
C ASP A 114 32.61 25.02 14.53
N TYR A 115 32.56 23.84 13.90
CA TYR A 115 32.33 23.72 12.46
C TYR A 115 30.85 23.69 12.09
N PHE A 116 29.97 23.45 13.05
CA PHE A 116 28.53 23.42 12.80
C PHE A 116 27.95 24.82 12.84
N TYR A 117 27.01 25.07 11.93
CA TYR A 117 26.31 26.34 11.84
C TYR A 117 25.28 26.46 12.96
N MET A 118 25.68 27.04 14.09
CA MET A 118 24.84 27.25 15.28
C MET A 118 24.44 28.72 15.41
N LYS A 119 23.14 29.03 15.29
CA LYS A 119 22.58 30.35 15.62
C LYS A 119 22.23 30.47 17.10
N ASP A 120 21.35 29.57 17.57
CA ASP A 120 20.92 29.48 18.96
C ASP A 120 21.00 28.02 19.45
N LYS A 121 21.32 27.82 20.73
CA LYS A 121 21.41 26.48 21.33
C LYS A 121 20.06 25.77 21.42
N ASP A 122 19.00 26.52 21.73
CA ASP A 122 17.67 25.93 21.98
C ASP A 122 16.95 25.48 20.70
N THR A 123 17.26 26.12 19.57
CA THR A 123 16.67 25.81 18.26
C THR A 123 17.55 24.90 17.39
N PHE A 124 18.80 24.67 17.79
CA PHE A 124 19.76 23.84 17.06
C PHE A 124 19.25 22.41 16.82
N PHE A 125 18.71 21.77 17.86
CA PHE A 125 18.03 20.49 17.73
C PHE A 125 16.53 20.70 17.63
N THR A 126 15.94 20.27 16.51
CA THR A 126 14.49 20.37 16.31
C THR A 126 13.72 19.53 17.37
N PRO A 127 12.48 19.91 17.74
CA PRO A 127 11.67 19.11 18.66
C PRO A 127 11.48 17.66 18.20
N SER A 128 11.47 17.42 16.89
CA SER A 128 11.39 16.09 16.30
C SER A 128 12.67 15.28 16.53
N MET A 129 13.85 15.87 16.34
CA MET A 129 15.15 15.25 16.67
C MET A 129 15.24 14.92 18.17
N ARG A 130 14.83 15.85 19.05
CA ARG A 130 14.83 15.65 20.51
C ARG A 130 13.93 14.50 20.92
N SER A 131 12.73 14.43 20.36
CA SER A 131 11.77 13.33 20.62
C SER A 131 12.31 11.97 20.17
N ARG A 132 13.00 11.92 19.02
CA ARG A 132 13.64 10.70 18.51
C ARG A 132 14.77 10.22 19.44
N MET A 133 15.63 11.13 19.89
CA MET A 133 16.71 10.82 20.83
C MET A 133 16.15 10.33 22.18
N ALA A 134 15.11 11.00 22.71
CA ALA A 134 14.47 10.58 23.95
C ALA A 134 13.87 9.17 23.83
N TYR A 135 13.17 8.89 22.73
CA TYR A 135 12.60 7.57 22.49
C TYR A 135 13.66 6.48 22.36
N TYR A 136 14.81 6.78 21.74
CA TYR A 136 15.93 5.86 21.66
C TYR A 136 16.41 5.44 23.06
N ILE A 137 16.56 6.38 24.00
CA ILE A 137 16.93 6.10 25.39
C ILE A 137 15.85 5.25 26.08
N LEU A 138 14.57 5.64 25.96
CA LEU A 138 13.42 4.92 26.54
C LEU A 138 13.32 3.47 26.03
N SER A 139 13.71 3.22 24.78
CA SER A 139 13.69 1.87 24.19
C SER A 139 14.82 0.96 24.69
N ARG A 140 15.90 1.51 25.23
CA ARG A 140 17.10 0.78 25.69
C ARG A 140 17.28 0.76 27.20
N ALA A 141 16.58 1.62 27.93
CA ALA A 141 16.67 1.66 29.38
C ALA A 141 16.23 0.31 30.02
N PRO A 142 17.04 -0.29 30.91
CA PRO A 142 16.68 -1.51 31.64
C PRO A 142 15.64 -1.23 32.72
N TYR A 143 14.69 -2.16 32.88
CA TYR A 143 13.66 -2.08 33.94
C TYR A 143 13.73 -3.24 34.94
N GLU A 144 14.46 -4.32 34.63
CA GLU A 144 14.65 -5.46 35.54
C GLU A 144 15.97 -6.16 35.21
N ILE A 145 16.85 -6.34 36.19
CA ILE A 145 18.07 -7.14 36.08
C ILE A 145 17.94 -8.34 37.04
N ARG A 146 17.88 -9.56 36.48
CA ARG A 146 17.93 -10.82 37.25
C ARG A 146 19.10 -11.67 36.79
N GLY A 147 20.20 -11.64 37.53
CA GLY A 147 21.44 -12.34 37.16
C GLY A 147 21.93 -11.86 35.78
N ASN A 148 22.12 -12.79 34.84
CA ASN A 148 22.53 -12.48 33.46
C ASN A 148 21.39 -11.99 32.56
N ILE A 149 20.13 -12.04 33.01
CA ILE A 149 18.97 -11.63 32.20
C ILE A 149 18.66 -10.17 32.49
N LYS A 150 19.01 -9.30 31.53
CA LYS A 150 18.60 -7.89 31.51
C LYS A 150 17.31 -7.77 30.69
N LYS A 151 16.26 -7.19 31.29
CA LYS A 151 15.07 -6.77 30.55
C LYS A 151 15.09 -5.27 30.38
N PHE A 152 14.81 -4.83 29.17
CA PHE A 152 14.93 -3.43 28.76
C PHE A 152 13.84 -3.05 27.77
N GLY A 153 13.59 -1.74 27.71
CA GLY A 153 12.69 -1.10 26.76
C GLY A 153 11.28 -0.83 27.27
N ILE A 154 10.79 0.35 26.92
CA ILE A 154 9.46 0.85 27.28
C ILE A 154 8.30 0.05 26.64
N THR A 155 8.50 -0.56 25.46
CA THR A 155 7.45 -1.30 24.75
C THR A 155 6.92 -2.49 25.56
N LYS A 156 7.79 -3.20 26.27
CA LYS A 156 7.40 -4.30 27.17
C LYS A 156 6.71 -3.82 28.44
N LEU A 157 7.06 -2.63 28.93
CA LEU A 157 6.38 -2.01 30.07
C LEU A 157 4.96 -1.57 29.70
N LEU A 158 4.78 -1.06 28.48
CA LEU A 158 3.46 -0.74 27.92
C LEU A 158 2.62 -2.01 27.71
N GLY A 159 3.18 -3.04 27.06
CA GLY A 159 2.48 -4.32 26.84
C GLY A 159 2.17 -5.09 28.14
N GLY A 160 2.99 -4.90 29.18
CA GLY A 160 2.79 -5.47 30.52
C GLY A 160 1.87 -4.64 31.43
N GLY A 161 1.31 -3.53 30.93
CA GLY A 161 0.40 -2.65 31.67
C GLY A 161 1.03 -1.87 32.82
N VAL A 162 2.37 -1.75 32.87
CA VAL A 162 3.08 -0.94 33.88
C VAL A 162 2.93 0.55 33.58
N TYR A 163 3.14 0.93 32.32
CA TYR A 163 2.82 2.24 31.79
C TYR A 163 1.59 2.15 30.90
N LYS A 164 0.72 3.16 30.96
CA LYS A 164 -0.48 3.23 30.10
C LYS A 164 -0.14 3.73 28.69
N ALA A 165 0.71 4.74 28.57
CA ALA A 165 1.07 5.35 27.31
C ALA A 165 2.43 6.06 27.41
N ALA A 166 3.12 6.20 26.27
CA ALA A 166 4.31 7.02 26.11
C ALA A 166 4.26 7.67 24.71
N TYR A 167 4.31 9.00 24.64
CA TYR A 167 4.15 9.75 23.39
C TYR A 167 4.81 11.13 23.50
N PRO A 168 5.32 11.68 22.39
CA PRO A 168 5.75 13.07 22.33
C PRO A 168 4.54 14.03 22.30
N LEU A 169 4.75 15.27 22.73
CA LEU A 169 3.70 16.29 22.81
C LEU A 169 3.57 17.11 21.51
N HIS A 170 2.36 17.62 21.25
CA HIS A 170 2.09 18.59 20.19
C HIS A 170 2.31 20.06 20.64
N ASP A 171 2.92 20.85 19.77
CA ASP A 171 3.20 22.28 19.94
C ASP A 171 1.97 23.14 20.28
N VAL A 172 2.15 24.16 21.15
CA VAL A 172 1.10 24.96 21.81
C VAL A 172 0.57 26.07 20.89
N LYS A 173 -0.65 26.54 21.16
CA LYS A 173 -1.32 27.60 20.37
C LYS A 173 -0.81 29.02 20.63
N ASP A 174 -0.25 29.26 21.82
CA ASP A 174 0.15 30.61 22.27
C ASP A 174 1.64 30.92 22.07
N ASP A 175 2.47 29.91 21.77
CA ASP A 175 3.86 30.11 21.33
C ASP A 175 3.90 30.32 19.80
N CYS A 176 4.41 31.46 19.36
CA CYS A 176 4.72 31.69 17.95
C CYS A 176 6.09 31.06 17.62
N PRO A 177 6.22 30.25 16.53
CA PRO A 177 5.20 29.85 15.56
C PRO A 177 4.62 28.45 15.84
N ASN A 178 3.29 28.34 15.92
CA ASN A 178 2.59 27.05 16.08
C ASN A 178 2.56 26.25 14.76
N GLU A 179 3.56 25.37 14.58
CA GLU A 179 3.73 24.54 13.38
C GLU A 179 2.50 23.65 13.10
N ARG A 180 1.84 23.14 14.14
CA ARG A 180 0.63 22.30 14.00
C ARG A 180 -0.53 23.06 13.40
N TYR A 181 -0.73 24.31 13.82
CA TYR A 181 -1.82 25.14 13.30
C TYR A 181 -1.58 25.56 11.86
N LEU A 182 -0.33 25.91 11.52
CA LEU A 182 0.08 26.21 10.16
C LEU A 182 -0.14 25.01 9.22
N LEU A 183 0.29 23.81 9.64
CA LEU A 183 0.02 22.56 8.92
C LEU A 183 -1.48 22.28 8.77
N TYR A 184 -2.28 22.58 9.79
CA TYR A 184 -3.72 22.42 9.69
C TYR A 184 -4.33 23.35 8.64
N GLN A 185 -3.95 24.62 8.63
CA GLN A 185 -4.53 25.64 7.74
C GLN A 185 -4.11 25.43 6.27
N GLU A 186 -2.82 25.21 6.02
CA GLU A 186 -2.27 25.17 4.66
C GLU A 186 -2.33 23.78 4.02
N TRP A 187 -2.42 22.71 4.81
CA TRP A 187 -2.35 21.34 4.30
C TRP A 187 -3.56 20.47 4.68
N ALA A 188 -3.88 20.35 5.97
CA ALA A 188 -4.89 19.39 6.45
C ALA A 188 -6.35 19.87 6.31
N ASN A 189 -6.58 21.13 5.95
CA ASN A 189 -7.92 21.68 5.77
C ASN A 189 -8.52 21.21 4.44
N PRO A 190 -9.77 20.67 4.41
CA PRO A 190 -10.45 20.33 3.16
C PRO A 190 -10.55 21.49 2.16
N LYS A 191 -10.58 22.75 2.64
CA LYS A 191 -10.58 23.95 1.77
C LYS A 191 -9.29 24.09 0.93
N SER A 192 -8.19 23.50 1.39
CA SER A 192 -6.88 23.57 0.75
C SER A 192 -6.66 22.44 -0.25
N PHE A 193 -7.71 21.77 -0.74
CA PHE A 193 -7.61 20.58 -1.62
C PHE A 193 -6.77 20.82 -2.89
N TYR A 194 -6.80 22.03 -3.46
CA TYR A 194 -6.06 22.40 -4.66
C TYR A 194 -4.59 22.74 -4.40
N LYS A 195 -4.18 23.02 -3.16
CA LYS A 195 -2.81 23.43 -2.84
C LYS A 195 -1.84 22.24 -2.88
N MET A 196 -0.60 22.44 -3.30
CA MET A 196 0.48 21.46 -3.18
C MET A 196 0.84 21.22 -1.70
N GLN A 197 1.44 20.07 -1.42
CA GLN A 197 1.77 19.65 -0.07
C GLN A 197 3.09 20.29 0.40
N PRO A 198 3.15 20.91 1.60
CA PRO A 198 4.39 21.47 2.16
C PRO A 198 5.24 20.37 2.80
N LEU A 199 5.95 19.59 1.97
CA LEU A 199 6.69 18.39 2.40
C LEU A 199 7.74 18.68 3.48
N ASP A 200 8.49 19.78 3.36
CA ASP A 200 9.56 20.12 4.32
C ASP A 200 9.01 20.39 5.72
N LEU A 201 7.86 21.07 5.81
CA LEU A 201 7.19 21.35 7.08
C LEU A 201 6.60 20.07 7.69
N ILE A 202 6.03 19.19 6.87
CA ILE A 202 5.54 17.88 7.31
C ILE A 202 6.69 17.04 7.86
N ARG A 203 7.82 16.99 7.13
CA ARG A 203 9.06 16.32 7.55
C ARG A 203 9.56 16.87 8.88
N LYS A 204 9.66 18.19 9.00
CA LYS A 204 10.16 18.85 10.21
C LYS A 204 9.33 18.48 11.45
N TYR A 205 8.01 18.43 11.30
CA TYR A 205 7.10 18.19 12.41
C TYR A 205 6.93 16.71 12.77
N TYR A 206 6.74 15.85 11.76
CA TYR A 206 6.36 14.44 11.90
C TYR A 206 7.50 13.45 11.65
N GLY A 207 8.58 13.87 11.02
CA GLY A 207 9.70 13.03 10.60
C GLY A 207 9.60 12.56 9.15
N GLU A 208 10.70 11.97 8.69
CA GLU A 208 10.94 11.59 7.30
C GLU A 208 10.01 10.43 6.86
N LYS A 209 9.66 9.50 7.77
CA LYS A 209 8.74 8.38 7.47
C LYS A 209 7.32 8.81 7.08
N ILE A 210 6.77 9.85 7.72
CA ILE A 210 5.48 10.44 7.32
C ILE A 210 5.66 11.33 6.10
N GLY A 211 6.76 12.09 6.03
CA GLY A 211 7.08 12.92 4.87
C GLY A 211 7.13 12.12 3.57
N ILE A 212 7.81 10.96 3.56
CA ILE A 212 7.96 10.14 2.34
C ILE A 212 6.63 9.52 1.89
N TYR A 213 5.73 9.20 2.83
CA TYR A 213 4.38 8.72 2.51
C TYR A 213 3.59 9.77 1.72
N PHE A 214 3.54 10.99 2.23
CA PHE A 214 2.82 12.09 1.58
C PHE A 214 3.49 12.54 0.29
N ALA A 215 4.83 12.50 0.22
CA ALA A 215 5.57 12.72 -1.01
C ALA A 215 5.22 11.68 -2.09
N TRP A 216 5.16 10.40 -1.73
CA TRP A 216 4.76 9.31 -2.63
C TRP A 216 3.32 9.44 -3.08
N LEU A 217 2.40 9.69 -2.15
CA LEU A 217 0.97 9.85 -2.44
C LEU A 217 0.73 11.05 -3.36
N GLY A 218 1.40 12.18 -3.11
CA GLY A 218 1.36 13.36 -3.97
C GLY A 218 1.89 13.08 -5.37
N PHE A 219 3.06 12.44 -5.47
CA PHE A 219 3.67 12.05 -6.74
C PHE A 219 2.77 11.10 -7.54
N TYR A 220 2.20 10.08 -6.88
CA TYR A 220 1.26 9.15 -7.49
C TYR A 220 0.02 9.86 -8.04
N THR A 221 -0.52 10.82 -7.29
CA THR A 221 -1.68 11.62 -7.71
C THR A 221 -1.36 12.49 -8.92
N ILE A 222 -0.19 13.12 -8.96
CA ILE A 222 0.26 13.92 -10.12
C ILE A 222 0.39 13.03 -11.35
N MET A 223 1.07 11.88 -11.25
CA MET A 223 1.23 10.97 -12.39
C MET A 223 -0.10 10.38 -12.87
N LEU A 224 -1.06 10.14 -11.96
CA LEU A 224 -2.40 9.67 -12.30
C LEU A 224 -3.18 10.70 -13.14
N THR A 225 -2.92 12.00 -13.03
CA THR A 225 -3.62 13.01 -13.86
C THR A 225 -3.43 12.75 -15.36
N LEU A 226 -2.21 12.37 -15.77
CA LEU A 226 -1.90 12.03 -17.15
C LEU A 226 -2.66 10.77 -17.59
N ALA A 227 -2.66 9.71 -16.76
CA ALA A 227 -3.37 8.48 -17.05
C ALA A 227 -4.89 8.67 -17.11
N ALA A 228 -5.45 9.48 -16.20
CA ALA A 228 -6.86 9.84 -16.15
C ALA A 228 -7.30 10.62 -17.39
N ALA A 229 -6.48 11.56 -17.88
CA ALA A 229 -6.77 12.32 -19.09
C ALA A 229 -6.84 11.42 -20.33
N VAL A 230 -5.85 10.52 -20.51
CA VAL A 230 -5.84 9.57 -21.64
C VAL A 230 -6.99 8.57 -21.52
N GLY A 231 -7.24 8.02 -20.33
CA GLY A 231 -8.34 7.08 -20.07
C GLY A 231 -9.71 7.68 -20.35
N LEU A 232 -9.94 8.93 -19.94
CA LEU A 232 -11.15 9.68 -20.26
C LEU A 232 -11.29 9.91 -21.78
N GLY A 233 -10.20 10.23 -22.47
CA GLY A 233 -10.17 10.34 -23.92
C GLY A 233 -10.58 9.04 -24.63
N CYS A 234 -10.04 7.90 -24.19
CA CYS A 234 -10.39 6.57 -24.70
C CYS A 234 -11.87 6.21 -24.43
N PHE A 235 -12.40 6.59 -23.27
CA PHE A 235 -13.81 6.40 -22.95
C PHE A 235 -14.73 7.24 -23.84
N ILE A 236 -14.40 8.52 -24.05
CA ILE A 236 -15.15 9.41 -24.95
C ILE A 236 -15.10 8.88 -26.40
N TYR A 237 -13.96 8.35 -26.84
CA TYR A 237 -13.84 7.69 -28.14
C TYR A 237 -14.77 6.47 -28.25
N GLY A 238 -14.79 5.60 -27.22
CA GLY A 238 -15.70 4.45 -27.16
C GLY A 238 -17.17 4.88 -27.20
N TYR A 239 -17.52 5.92 -26.46
CA TYR A 239 -18.89 6.47 -26.41
C TYR A 239 -19.33 6.98 -27.78
N ARG A 240 -18.47 7.72 -28.51
CA ARG A 240 -18.78 8.15 -29.88
C ARG A 240 -18.86 7.00 -30.89
N THR A 241 -18.06 5.95 -30.70
CA THR A 241 -18.01 4.80 -31.62
C THR A 241 -19.20 3.86 -31.45
N GLN A 242 -19.88 3.91 -30.29
CA GLN A 242 -21.02 3.07 -29.96
C GLN A 242 -22.08 3.03 -31.08
N ASP A 243 -22.49 4.20 -31.59
CA ASP A 243 -23.53 4.31 -32.62
C ASP A 243 -23.09 3.85 -34.02
N THR A 244 -21.78 3.68 -34.25
CA THR A 244 -21.24 3.22 -35.53
C THR A 244 -20.95 1.73 -35.57
N SER A 245 -20.89 1.08 -34.40
CA SER A 245 -20.51 -0.33 -34.28
C SER A 245 -21.53 -1.27 -34.94
N THR A 246 -21.07 -2.08 -35.91
CA THR A 246 -21.92 -3.01 -36.68
C THR A 246 -22.45 -4.16 -35.83
N TRP A 247 -21.59 -4.81 -35.05
CA TRP A 247 -21.95 -5.98 -34.23
C TRP A 247 -22.97 -5.65 -33.13
N SER A 248 -22.90 -4.46 -32.50
CA SER A 248 -23.89 -4.07 -31.49
C SER A 248 -25.26 -3.79 -32.14
N LYS A 249 -25.26 -3.20 -33.34
CA LYS A 249 -26.47 -3.03 -34.16
C LYS A 249 -27.09 -4.36 -34.54
N GLU A 250 -26.30 -5.37 -34.90
CA GLU A 250 -26.80 -6.72 -35.20
C GLU A 250 -27.50 -7.35 -34.00
N VAL A 251 -26.93 -7.22 -32.80
CA VAL A 251 -27.54 -7.69 -31.55
C VAL A 251 -28.86 -6.98 -31.27
N CYS A 252 -28.90 -5.65 -31.44
CA CYS A 252 -30.07 -4.82 -31.18
C CYS A 252 -31.14 -4.87 -32.29
N ASN A 253 -30.79 -5.35 -33.49
CA ASN A 253 -31.73 -5.40 -34.60
C ASN A 253 -32.76 -6.52 -34.35
N PRO A 254 -34.08 -6.22 -34.29
CA PRO A 254 -35.11 -7.22 -34.07
C PRO A 254 -35.18 -8.29 -35.18
N GLU A 255 -34.76 -7.97 -36.40
CA GLU A 255 -34.75 -8.93 -37.53
C GLU A 255 -33.60 -9.94 -37.43
N ILE A 256 -32.46 -9.54 -36.84
CA ILE A 256 -31.28 -10.40 -36.71
C ILE A 256 -31.21 -10.96 -35.28
N GLY A 257 -30.86 -10.13 -34.30
CA GLY A 257 -30.75 -10.52 -32.90
C GLY A 257 -32.09 -10.94 -32.26
N GLY A 258 -33.22 -10.46 -32.77
CA GLY A 258 -34.54 -10.87 -32.28
C GLY A 258 -34.98 -12.27 -32.75
N GLN A 259 -34.44 -12.75 -33.87
CA GLN A 259 -34.69 -14.11 -34.38
C GLN A 259 -33.76 -15.17 -33.76
N ILE A 260 -32.60 -14.75 -33.24
CA ILE A 260 -31.63 -15.65 -32.61
C ILE A 260 -32.10 -16.06 -31.21
N VAL A 261 -32.42 -17.35 -31.06
CA VAL A 261 -32.78 -17.99 -29.79
C VAL A 261 -31.55 -18.64 -29.17
N MET A 262 -31.24 -18.28 -27.94
CA MET A 262 -30.09 -18.75 -27.18
C MET A 262 -30.46 -19.92 -26.25
N CYS A 263 -29.53 -20.85 -26.07
CA CYS A 263 -29.70 -21.98 -25.17
C CYS A 263 -29.71 -21.51 -23.69
N PRO A 264 -30.44 -22.22 -22.81
CA PRO A 264 -30.45 -21.92 -21.38
C PRO A 264 -29.10 -22.22 -20.72
N GLN A 265 -28.74 -21.37 -19.75
CA GLN A 265 -27.46 -21.43 -19.04
C GLN A 265 -27.48 -22.30 -17.78
N CYS A 266 -28.67 -22.74 -17.34
CA CYS A 266 -28.83 -23.60 -16.17
C CYS A 266 -29.64 -24.85 -16.49
N ASP A 267 -29.50 -25.87 -15.64
CA ASP A 267 -30.19 -27.14 -15.81
C ASP A 267 -31.63 -27.05 -15.32
N ARG A 268 -32.57 -27.59 -16.12
CA ARG A 268 -34.01 -27.71 -15.86
C ARG A 268 -34.81 -26.41 -15.72
N GLU A 269 -34.37 -25.48 -14.87
CA GLU A 269 -35.16 -24.33 -14.40
C GLU A 269 -34.89 -23.02 -15.17
N CYS A 270 -34.26 -23.09 -16.35
CA CYS A 270 -34.00 -21.94 -17.23
C CYS A 270 -34.83 -21.98 -18.52
N LYS A 271 -35.32 -20.81 -18.95
CA LYS A 271 -36.01 -20.64 -20.24
C LYS A 271 -35.01 -20.27 -21.34
N PHE A 272 -35.37 -20.58 -22.58
CA PHE A 272 -34.72 -20.00 -23.75
C PHE A 272 -34.89 -18.48 -23.75
N TRP A 273 -33.85 -17.76 -24.17
CA TRP A 273 -33.84 -16.31 -24.23
C TRP A 273 -33.43 -15.84 -25.62
N ARG A 274 -33.87 -14.64 -26.01
CA ARG A 274 -33.55 -14.05 -27.32
C ARG A 274 -32.36 -13.11 -27.18
N LEU A 275 -31.48 -13.07 -28.19
CA LEU A 275 -30.27 -12.28 -28.12
C LEU A 275 -30.54 -10.76 -27.96
N ASN A 276 -31.62 -10.25 -28.55
CA ASN A 276 -32.01 -8.83 -28.45
C ASN A 276 -32.23 -8.33 -26.99
N SER A 277 -32.53 -9.21 -26.03
CA SER A 277 -32.64 -8.80 -24.62
C SER A 277 -31.31 -8.27 -24.06
N THR A 278 -30.18 -8.58 -24.70
CA THR A 278 -28.84 -8.15 -24.32
C THR A 278 -28.37 -6.88 -25.02
N CYS A 279 -29.24 -6.21 -25.78
CA CYS A 279 -28.90 -5.02 -26.56
C CYS A 279 -28.24 -3.92 -25.71
N GLU A 280 -28.82 -3.56 -24.57
CA GLU A 280 -28.29 -2.48 -23.72
C GLU A 280 -26.93 -2.84 -23.11
N ALA A 281 -26.75 -4.11 -22.70
CA ALA A 281 -25.46 -4.59 -22.23
C ALA A 281 -24.41 -4.58 -23.36
N SER A 282 -24.78 -5.01 -24.56
CA SER A 282 -23.90 -5.02 -25.74
C SER A 282 -23.47 -3.61 -26.16
N LYS A 283 -24.38 -2.63 -26.07
CA LYS A 283 -24.06 -1.21 -26.29
C LYS A 283 -23.00 -0.72 -25.30
N LYS A 284 -23.17 -1.00 -24.01
CA LYS A 284 -22.18 -0.67 -22.97
C LYS A 284 -20.87 -1.40 -23.20
N LEU A 285 -20.91 -2.67 -23.58
CA LEU A 285 -19.72 -3.47 -23.88
C LEU A 285 -18.92 -2.84 -25.02
N CYS A 286 -19.58 -2.26 -26.03
CA CYS A 286 -18.89 -1.56 -27.12
C CYS A 286 -18.10 -0.33 -26.66
N ILE A 287 -18.52 0.34 -25.57
CA ILE A 287 -17.80 1.48 -25.01
C ILE A 287 -16.49 1.00 -24.37
N PHE A 288 -16.50 -0.14 -23.69
CA PHE A 288 -15.33 -0.67 -22.97
C PHE A 288 -14.45 -1.58 -23.83
N ASP A 289 -15.00 -2.28 -24.81
CA ASP A 289 -14.31 -3.22 -25.69
C ASP A 289 -14.07 -2.60 -27.08
N ASN A 290 -13.23 -1.55 -27.11
CA ASN A 290 -12.90 -0.77 -28.29
C ASN A 290 -11.39 -0.75 -28.56
N PHE A 291 -10.96 -0.42 -29.79
CA PHE A 291 -9.52 -0.36 -30.12
C PHE A 291 -8.73 0.68 -29.29
N GLY A 292 -9.39 1.73 -28.81
CA GLY A 292 -8.81 2.69 -27.88
C GLY A 292 -8.46 2.09 -26.52
N THR A 293 -9.13 1.04 -26.04
CA THR A 293 -8.77 0.37 -24.77
C THR A 293 -7.53 -0.51 -24.92
N LEU A 294 -7.31 -1.11 -26.11
CA LEU A 294 -6.03 -1.73 -26.46
C LEU A 294 -4.88 -0.72 -26.39
N VAL A 295 -5.03 0.42 -27.09
CA VAL A 295 -4.00 1.48 -27.10
C VAL A 295 -3.77 1.99 -25.68
N PHE A 296 -4.83 2.13 -24.90
CA PHE A 296 -4.76 2.54 -23.52
C PHE A 296 -3.99 1.54 -22.64
N ALA A 297 -4.20 0.23 -22.81
CA ALA A 297 -3.48 -0.80 -22.07
C ALA A 297 -1.96 -0.74 -22.35
N VAL A 298 -1.57 -0.53 -23.61
CA VAL A 298 -0.15 -0.34 -23.99
C VAL A 298 0.39 0.95 -23.38
N PHE A 299 -0.34 2.07 -23.49
CA PHE A 299 0.03 3.33 -22.85
C PHE A 299 0.22 3.17 -21.33
N MET A 300 -0.68 2.45 -20.66
CA MET A 300 -0.62 2.22 -19.22
C MET A 300 0.60 1.38 -18.83
N SER A 301 1.00 0.41 -19.65
CA SER A 301 2.22 -0.35 -19.40
C SER A 301 3.48 0.54 -19.43
N ILE A 302 3.54 1.50 -20.37
CA ILE A 302 4.61 2.50 -20.45
C ILE A 302 4.50 3.46 -19.26
N TRP A 303 3.31 3.98 -18.97
CA TRP A 303 3.06 4.88 -17.85
C TRP A 303 3.50 4.30 -16.52
N VAL A 304 3.23 3.01 -16.24
CA VAL A 304 3.67 2.35 -15.01
C VAL A 304 5.19 2.32 -14.91
N THR A 305 5.89 2.04 -16.02
CA THR A 305 7.37 2.05 -16.02
C THR A 305 7.91 3.45 -15.77
N LEU A 306 7.35 4.47 -16.42
CA LEU A 306 7.72 5.87 -16.18
C LEU A 306 7.43 6.30 -14.75
N PHE A 307 6.29 5.90 -14.19
CA PHE A 307 5.91 6.16 -12.80
C PHE A 307 6.96 5.59 -11.82
N LEU A 308 7.37 4.33 -11.99
CA LEU A 308 8.36 3.71 -11.10
C LEU A 308 9.74 4.35 -11.24
N GLU A 309 10.22 4.62 -12.46
CA GLU A 309 11.54 5.22 -12.69
C GLU A 309 11.60 6.69 -12.24
N PHE A 310 10.53 7.45 -12.50
CA PHE A 310 10.44 8.83 -12.01
C PHE A 310 10.25 8.90 -10.50
N TRP A 311 9.55 7.93 -9.89
CA TRP A 311 9.50 7.84 -8.43
C TRP A 311 10.88 7.61 -7.83
N LYS A 312 11.68 6.67 -8.36
CA LYS A 312 13.07 6.46 -7.88
C LYS A 312 13.90 7.74 -7.96
N ARG A 313 13.79 8.48 -9.07
CA ARG A 313 14.50 9.75 -9.26
C ARG A 313 14.08 10.81 -8.26
N TYR A 314 12.78 10.94 -8.02
CA TYR A 314 12.24 11.89 -7.05
C TYR A 314 12.56 11.47 -5.61
N GLN A 315 12.53 10.17 -5.33
CA GLN A 315 12.97 9.61 -4.06
C GLN A 315 14.46 9.91 -3.82
N ALA A 316 15.34 9.76 -4.81
CA ALA A 316 16.77 10.09 -4.66
C ALA A 316 17.02 11.59 -4.38
N GLU A 317 16.19 12.48 -4.94
CA GLU A 317 16.23 13.92 -4.65
C GLU A 317 15.84 14.19 -3.18
N LEU A 318 14.71 13.63 -2.73
CA LEU A 318 14.28 13.73 -1.33
C LEU A 318 15.25 13.05 -0.36
N GLU A 319 15.85 11.93 -0.75
CA GLU A 319 16.80 11.21 0.06
C GLU A 319 18.00 12.09 0.42
N TYR A 320 18.47 12.87 -0.56
CA TYR A 320 19.51 13.87 -0.42
C TYR A 320 19.04 15.08 0.39
N GLU A 321 17.94 15.75 -0.02
CA GLU A 321 17.41 16.94 0.67
C GLU A 321 17.05 16.68 2.14
N TRP A 322 16.73 15.44 2.49
CA TRP A 322 16.35 15.02 3.84
C TRP A 322 17.46 14.31 4.61
N ASP A 323 18.70 14.31 4.10
CA ASP A 323 19.87 13.73 4.79
C ASP A 323 19.64 12.27 5.22
N THR A 324 19.05 11.47 4.32
CA THR A 324 18.78 10.03 4.55
C THR A 324 19.73 9.10 3.79
N VAL A 325 20.52 9.61 2.83
CA VAL A 325 21.42 8.83 1.94
C VAL A 325 22.46 7.97 2.69
N GLU A 326 23.03 8.47 3.79
CA GLU A 326 24.11 7.77 4.54
C GLU A 326 23.61 6.78 5.60
N PHE A 327 22.29 6.60 5.73
CA PHE A 327 21.73 5.57 6.62
C PHE A 327 22.19 4.14 6.26
N LEU A 328 22.68 3.92 5.03
CA LEU A 328 23.27 2.66 4.57
C LEU A 328 24.70 2.40 5.08
N GLU A 329 25.48 3.44 5.37
CA GLU A 329 26.85 3.31 5.90
C GLU A 329 26.85 3.16 7.44
N GLN A 330 25.75 3.53 8.10
CA GLN A 330 25.54 3.39 9.53
C GLN A 330 24.82 2.07 9.83
N GLU A 331 25.41 1.17 10.64
CA GLU A 331 24.70 -0.04 11.08
C GLU A 331 23.47 0.36 11.91
N GLU A 332 22.25 0.15 11.39
CA GLU A 332 21.02 0.36 12.14
C GLU A 332 21.08 -0.43 13.46
N PRO A 333 20.82 0.20 14.61
CA PRO A 333 20.89 -0.47 15.90
C PRO A 333 19.93 -1.67 15.92
N PRO A 334 20.37 -2.84 16.40
CA PRO A 334 19.50 -4.00 16.48
C PRO A 334 18.34 -3.74 17.44
N ARG A 335 17.21 -4.39 17.17
CA ARG A 335 15.98 -4.23 17.97
C ARG A 335 16.22 -4.73 19.39
N PRO A 336 15.63 -4.07 20.41
CA PRO A 336 15.76 -4.50 21.80
C PRO A 336 15.34 -5.96 22.05
N GLU A 337 14.32 -6.43 21.33
CA GLU A 337 13.82 -7.81 21.47
C GLU A 337 14.78 -8.85 20.90
N TYR A 338 15.55 -8.47 19.88
CA TYR A 338 16.58 -9.30 19.27
C TYR A 338 17.76 -9.44 20.25
N GLU A 339 18.28 -8.33 20.74
CA GLU A 339 19.37 -8.27 21.72
C GLU A 339 19.05 -9.07 22.99
N ALA A 340 17.81 -9.00 23.48
CA ALA A 340 17.38 -9.72 24.68
C ALA A 340 17.43 -11.26 24.54
N LYS A 341 17.38 -11.79 23.32
CA LYS A 341 17.41 -13.24 23.02
C LYS A 341 18.78 -13.71 22.54
N CYS A 342 19.79 -12.84 22.48
CA CYS A 342 21.13 -13.17 21.98
C CYS A 342 21.91 -14.01 23.01
N ILE A 343 22.26 -15.24 22.62
CA ILE A 343 22.94 -16.22 23.50
C ILE A 343 24.28 -16.66 22.89
N TYR A 344 24.30 -16.94 21.58
CA TYR A 344 25.44 -17.53 20.90
C TYR A 344 26.43 -16.44 20.46
N GLU A 345 27.73 -16.65 20.65
CA GLU A 345 28.75 -15.70 20.19
C GLU A 345 29.18 -16.01 18.74
N ARG A 346 29.25 -14.97 17.91
CA ARG A 346 29.78 -15.00 16.55
C ARG A 346 30.77 -13.85 16.39
N LYS A 347 31.88 -14.07 15.69
CA LYS A 347 32.76 -12.97 15.28
C LYS A 347 32.17 -12.28 14.04
N ASN A 348 31.87 -10.99 14.14
CA ASN A 348 31.42 -10.21 12.98
C ASN A 348 32.60 -10.10 11.99
N PRO A 349 32.42 -10.49 10.72
CA PRO A 349 33.50 -10.46 9.73
C PRO A 349 33.92 -9.04 9.33
N VAL A 350 33.05 -8.04 9.52
CA VAL A 350 33.30 -6.64 9.15
C VAL A 350 33.98 -5.90 10.30
N THR A 351 33.40 -5.91 11.49
CA THR A 351 33.94 -5.15 12.64
C THR A 351 35.03 -5.90 13.40
N GLY A 352 35.16 -7.21 13.21
CA GLY A 352 36.09 -8.06 13.97
C GLY A 352 35.70 -8.28 15.43
N VAL A 353 34.63 -7.62 15.91
CA VAL A 353 34.11 -7.71 17.28
C VAL A 353 33.27 -8.98 17.44
N LYS A 354 33.32 -9.60 18.63
CA LYS A 354 32.43 -10.72 18.98
C LYS A 354 31.03 -10.17 19.26
N GLU A 355 30.08 -10.47 18.38
CA GLU A 355 28.66 -10.16 18.52
C GLU A 355 27.89 -11.37 19.07
N LYS A 356 26.81 -11.14 19.82
CA LYS A 356 25.91 -12.21 20.24
C LYS A 356 24.73 -12.30 19.27
N VAL A 357 24.36 -13.50 18.88
CA VAL A 357 23.23 -13.81 17.98
C VAL A 357 22.24 -14.76 18.67
N PRO A 358 20.94 -14.70 18.33
CA PRO A 358 19.91 -15.49 19.00
C PRO A 358 19.81 -16.94 18.51
N TYR A 359 20.24 -17.25 17.29
CA TYR A 359 20.11 -18.57 16.69
C TYR A 359 21.28 -18.91 15.75
N THR A 360 21.48 -20.21 15.51
CA THR A 360 22.39 -20.72 14.48
C THR A 360 21.78 -20.58 13.08
N ALA A 361 22.60 -20.68 12.02
CA ALA A 361 22.15 -20.56 10.64
C ALA A 361 21.05 -21.59 10.27
N CYS A 362 21.19 -22.84 10.73
CA CYS A 362 20.18 -23.88 10.54
C CYS A 362 18.86 -23.54 11.25
N GLY A 363 18.94 -23.03 12.50
CA GLY A 363 17.77 -22.58 13.24
C GLY A 363 17.03 -21.41 12.56
N ARG A 364 17.77 -20.48 11.92
CA ARG A 364 17.18 -19.40 11.11
C ARG A 364 16.42 -19.96 9.92
N CYS A 365 17.04 -20.86 9.16
CA CYS A 365 16.44 -21.46 7.96
C CYS A 365 15.13 -22.19 8.29
N PHE A 366 15.11 -22.97 9.37
CA PHE A 366 13.90 -23.66 9.82
C PHE A 366 12.76 -22.69 10.17
N ARG A 367 13.05 -21.61 10.91
CA ARG A 367 12.05 -20.61 11.29
C ARG A 367 11.46 -19.89 10.07
N VAL A 368 12.32 -19.47 9.14
CA VAL A 368 11.89 -18.79 7.91
C VAL A 368 11.09 -19.73 7.01
N SER A 369 11.50 -21.00 6.87
CA SER A 369 10.76 -22.00 6.10
C SER A 369 9.36 -22.27 6.69
N LEU A 370 9.24 -22.31 8.02
CA LEU A 370 7.95 -22.44 8.69
C LEU A 370 7.07 -21.18 8.47
N GLY A 371 7.69 -19.99 8.49
CA GLY A 371 7.03 -18.73 8.16
C GLY A 371 6.47 -18.73 6.74
N ILE A 372 7.24 -19.18 5.74
CA ILE A 372 6.78 -19.31 4.35
C ILE A 372 5.65 -20.34 4.24
N GLY A 373 5.82 -21.51 4.86
CA GLY A 373 4.81 -22.58 4.83
C GLY A 373 3.47 -22.17 5.43
N THR A 374 3.49 -21.40 6.53
CA THR A 374 2.26 -20.86 7.14
C THR A 374 1.58 -19.82 6.26
N VAL A 375 2.33 -18.91 5.61
CA VAL A 375 1.73 -17.95 4.65
C VAL A 375 1.05 -18.68 3.48
N VAL A 376 1.72 -19.67 2.89
CA VAL A 376 1.18 -20.46 1.79
C VAL A 376 -0.10 -21.20 2.21
N PHE A 377 -0.12 -21.80 3.40
CA PHE A 377 -1.32 -22.45 3.94
C PHE A 377 -2.52 -21.49 4.02
N TRP A 378 -2.32 -20.28 4.54
CA TRP A 378 -3.39 -19.28 4.64
C TRP A 378 -3.86 -18.77 3.27
N ILE A 379 -2.98 -18.68 2.28
CA ILE A 379 -3.35 -18.36 0.90
C ILE A 379 -4.28 -19.44 0.34
N PHE A 380 -3.96 -20.72 0.52
CA PHE A 380 -4.84 -21.82 0.10
C PHE A 380 -6.19 -21.81 0.82
N LEU A 381 -6.22 -21.42 2.09
CA LEU A 381 -7.46 -21.27 2.85
C LEU A 381 -8.37 -20.20 2.23
N ILE A 382 -7.84 -19.05 1.81
CA ILE A 382 -8.63 -18.03 1.10
C ILE A 382 -9.16 -18.57 -0.23
N LEU A 383 -8.31 -19.22 -1.03
CA LEU A 383 -8.75 -19.78 -2.31
C LEU A 383 -9.86 -20.82 -2.11
N ALA A 384 -9.75 -21.65 -1.08
CA ALA A 384 -10.79 -22.61 -0.69
C ALA A 384 -12.08 -21.92 -0.23
N SER A 385 -11.99 -20.82 0.53
CA SER A 385 -13.18 -20.08 0.99
C SER A 385 -13.95 -19.44 -0.18
N ILE A 386 -13.24 -18.94 -1.20
CA ILE A 386 -13.86 -18.39 -2.41
C ILE A 386 -14.56 -19.49 -3.21
N VAL A 387 -13.91 -20.64 -3.39
CA VAL A 387 -14.55 -21.80 -4.03
C VAL A 387 -15.79 -22.22 -3.25
N ALA A 388 -15.74 -22.24 -1.91
CA ALA A 388 -16.89 -22.54 -1.08
C ALA A 388 -18.04 -21.52 -1.25
N ILE A 389 -17.73 -20.22 -1.38
CA ILE A 389 -18.72 -19.17 -1.65
C ILE A 389 -19.36 -19.36 -3.03
N ILE A 390 -18.57 -19.72 -4.05
CA ILE A 390 -19.09 -20.00 -5.40
C ILE A 390 -20.05 -21.21 -5.35
N VAL A 391 -19.65 -22.29 -4.68
CA VAL A 391 -20.51 -23.46 -4.50
C VAL A 391 -21.78 -23.11 -3.73
N TYR A 392 -21.68 -22.27 -2.68
CA TYR A 392 -22.84 -21.76 -1.95
C TYR A 392 -23.79 -20.97 -2.86
N ARG A 393 -23.26 -20.05 -3.68
CA ARG A 393 -24.05 -19.24 -4.62
C ARG A 393 -24.84 -20.13 -5.58
N LEU A 394 -24.18 -21.14 -6.14
CA LEU A 394 -24.82 -22.13 -7.02
C LEU A 394 -25.91 -22.91 -6.26
N ALA A 395 -25.61 -23.42 -5.06
CA ALA A 395 -26.57 -24.19 -4.27
C ALA A 395 -27.81 -23.36 -3.86
N VAL A 396 -27.64 -22.11 -3.46
CA VAL A 396 -28.75 -21.21 -3.11
C VAL A 396 -29.55 -20.80 -4.33
N PHE A 397 -28.91 -20.59 -5.47
CA PHE A 397 -29.63 -20.32 -6.72
C PHE A 397 -30.60 -21.46 -7.07
N PHE A 398 -30.12 -22.70 -7.00
CA PHE A 398 -30.98 -23.87 -7.20
C PHE A 398 -32.07 -23.99 -6.12
N ALA A 399 -31.72 -23.82 -4.84
CA ALA A 399 -32.70 -23.95 -3.75
C ALA A 399 -33.79 -22.88 -3.79
N PHE A 400 -33.44 -21.63 -4.11
CA PHE A 400 -34.38 -20.52 -4.20
C PHE A 400 -35.29 -20.66 -5.43
N SER A 401 -34.72 -21.06 -6.58
CA SER A 401 -35.48 -21.33 -7.80
C SER A 401 -36.49 -22.48 -7.59
N ALA A 402 -36.09 -23.56 -6.90
CA ALA A 402 -36.98 -24.68 -6.56
C ALA A 402 -38.08 -24.29 -5.54
N LYS A 403 -37.76 -23.44 -4.55
CA LYS A 403 -38.72 -23.01 -3.50
C LYS A 403 -39.75 -22.01 -4.02
N LEU A 404 -39.35 -21.12 -4.93
CA LEU A 404 -40.25 -20.19 -5.63
C LEU A 404 -41.31 -20.91 -6.49
N ARG A 405 -41.08 -22.18 -6.83
CA ARG A 405 -41.99 -23.02 -7.62
C ARG A 405 -42.91 -23.92 -6.77
N THR A 406 -42.50 -24.28 -5.56
CA THR A 406 -43.26 -25.22 -4.71
C THR A 406 -44.28 -24.55 -3.80
N GLN A 407 -44.11 -23.26 -3.47
CA GLN A 407 -45.15 -22.47 -2.82
C GLN A 407 -45.75 -21.48 -3.83
N ASP A 408 -47.03 -21.70 -4.20
CA ASP A 408 -47.93 -20.68 -4.73
C ASP A 408 -48.13 -19.59 -3.65
N LEU A 409 -47.10 -18.77 -3.42
CA LEU A 409 -47.16 -17.62 -2.51
C LEU A 409 -47.92 -16.49 -3.22
N ARG A 410 -49.26 -16.60 -3.21
CA ARG A 410 -50.20 -15.52 -3.59
C ARG A 410 -50.06 -14.26 -2.72
N GLU A 411 -49.25 -14.28 -1.66
CA GLU A 411 -49.00 -13.12 -0.78
C GLU A 411 -47.73 -12.31 -1.13
N LEU A 412 -46.88 -12.76 -2.07
CA LEU A 412 -45.66 -12.04 -2.47
C LEU A 412 -45.66 -11.53 -3.91
N GLU A 413 -46.84 -11.39 -4.53
CA GLU A 413 -46.99 -10.78 -5.86
C GLU A 413 -46.33 -9.39 -6.01
N PRO A 414 -46.33 -8.47 -5.02
CA PRO A 414 -45.68 -7.17 -5.21
C PRO A 414 -44.14 -7.21 -5.10
N LEU A 415 -43.53 -8.32 -4.67
CA LEU A 415 -42.06 -8.45 -4.51
C LEU A 415 -41.40 -9.33 -5.58
N LYS A 416 -42.17 -10.11 -6.35
CA LYS A 416 -41.65 -11.00 -7.40
C LYS A 416 -41.02 -10.23 -8.57
N GLU A 417 -41.46 -9.00 -8.80
CA GLU A 417 -40.90 -8.10 -9.81
C GLU A 417 -39.62 -7.39 -9.31
N TYR A 418 -39.43 -7.27 -7.99
CA TYR A 418 -38.27 -6.58 -7.38
C TYR A 418 -37.14 -7.52 -6.92
N VAL A 419 -37.44 -8.80 -6.63
CA VAL A 419 -36.46 -9.76 -6.10
C VAL A 419 -36.34 -10.94 -7.06
N THR A 420 -35.48 -10.79 -8.08
CA THR A 420 -35.12 -11.93 -8.92
C THR A 420 -34.25 -12.92 -8.13
N PRO A 421 -34.33 -14.24 -8.41
CA PRO A 421 -33.45 -15.26 -7.83
C PRO A 421 -31.96 -14.91 -7.94
N GLN A 422 -31.58 -14.26 -9.05
CA GLN A 422 -30.22 -13.81 -9.31
C GLN A 422 -29.81 -12.66 -8.39
N MET A 423 -30.69 -11.68 -8.14
CA MET A 423 -30.39 -10.60 -7.20
C MET A 423 -30.36 -11.08 -5.74
N ALA A 424 -31.30 -11.95 -5.34
CA ALA A 424 -31.31 -12.49 -3.97
C ALA A 424 -30.05 -13.34 -3.66
N THR A 425 -29.63 -14.19 -4.60
CA THR A 425 -28.41 -15.01 -4.47
C THR A 425 -27.14 -14.16 -4.50
N SER A 426 -27.08 -13.16 -5.39
CA SER A 426 -25.95 -12.24 -5.45
C SER A 426 -25.81 -11.42 -4.17
N VAL A 427 -26.89 -10.88 -3.62
CA VAL A 427 -26.86 -10.05 -2.39
C VAL A 427 -26.49 -10.90 -1.17
N THR A 428 -27.09 -12.08 -1.00
CA THR A 428 -26.78 -12.96 0.14
C THR A 428 -25.37 -13.54 0.08
N ALA A 429 -24.89 -13.96 -1.10
CA ALA A 429 -23.52 -14.42 -1.28
C ALA A 429 -22.50 -13.30 -1.04
N SER A 430 -22.79 -12.08 -1.49
CA SER A 430 -21.94 -10.91 -1.26
C SER A 430 -21.84 -10.57 0.23
N LEU A 431 -22.95 -10.64 0.98
CA LEU A 431 -22.98 -10.39 2.42
C LEU A 431 -22.15 -11.44 3.18
N ILE A 432 -22.31 -12.73 2.86
CA ILE A 432 -21.55 -13.81 3.50
C ILE A 432 -20.06 -13.70 3.16
N SER A 433 -19.74 -13.44 1.90
CA SER A 433 -18.35 -13.22 1.46
C SER A 433 -17.71 -12.08 2.24
N PHE A 434 -18.40 -10.96 2.39
CA PHE A 434 -17.92 -9.82 3.17
C PHE A 434 -17.64 -10.20 4.64
N VAL A 435 -18.57 -10.90 5.30
CA VAL A 435 -18.39 -11.34 6.70
C VAL A 435 -17.19 -12.28 6.84
N VAL A 436 -17.05 -13.26 5.95
CA VAL A 436 -15.91 -14.20 5.97
C VAL A 436 -14.58 -13.47 5.78
N ILE A 437 -14.51 -12.56 4.81
CA ILE A 437 -13.32 -11.76 4.54
C ILE A 437 -12.93 -10.92 5.77
N MET A 438 -13.89 -10.26 6.41
CA MET A 438 -13.63 -9.45 7.60
C MET A 438 -13.06 -10.30 8.75
N ILE A 439 -13.61 -11.50 8.98
CA ILE A 439 -13.12 -12.42 10.02
C ILE A 439 -11.69 -12.90 9.68
N LEU A 440 -11.46 -13.33 8.44
CA LEU A 440 -10.16 -13.82 8.00
C LEU A 440 -9.07 -12.74 8.07
N ASN A 441 -9.39 -11.49 7.73
CA ASN A 441 -8.47 -10.36 7.85
C ASN A 441 -7.97 -10.16 9.28
N VAL A 442 -8.88 -10.14 10.25
CA VAL A 442 -8.53 -9.95 11.68
C VAL A 442 -7.69 -11.11 12.20
N LEU A 443 -8.04 -12.35 11.83
CA LEU A 443 -7.27 -13.53 12.25
C LEU A 443 -5.87 -13.54 11.63
N TYR A 444 -5.76 -13.22 10.33
CA TYR A 444 -4.47 -13.24 9.65
C TYR A 444 -3.52 -12.16 10.15
N GLU A 445 -4.01 -10.96 10.47
CA GLU A 445 -3.18 -9.91 11.08
C GLU A 445 -2.49 -10.42 12.36
N ARG A 446 -3.24 -11.08 13.25
CA ARG A 446 -2.69 -11.67 14.48
C ARG A 446 -1.65 -12.74 14.19
N VAL A 447 -1.92 -13.59 13.20
CA VAL A 447 -1.01 -14.65 12.77
C VAL A 447 0.26 -14.06 12.14
N ALA A 448 0.16 -13.03 11.31
CA ALA A 448 1.29 -12.40 10.64
C ALA A 448 2.25 -11.74 11.64
N ILE A 449 1.72 -11.05 12.66
CA ILE A 449 2.52 -10.49 13.75
C ILE A 449 3.21 -11.63 14.51
N TRP A 450 2.47 -12.68 14.90
CA TRP A 450 3.02 -13.83 15.62
C TRP A 450 4.14 -14.55 14.84
N ILE A 451 3.97 -14.76 13.53
CA ILE A 451 5.00 -15.37 12.66
C ILE A 451 6.24 -14.48 12.60
N THR A 452 6.07 -13.17 12.45
CA THR A 452 7.20 -12.25 12.29
C THR A 452 7.97 -12.08 13.61
N ASP A 453 7.28 -12.10 14.75
CA ASP A 453 7.91 -12.16 16.07
C ASP A 453 8.63 -13.50 16.32
N PHE A 454 8.15 -14.59 15.71
CA PHE A 454 8.80 -15.91 15.74
C PHE A 454 10.06 -15.98 14.86
N GLU A 455 10.08 -15.29 13.72
CA GLU A 455 11.26 -15.15 12.85
C GLU A 455 12.40 -14.35 13.49
N LEU A 456 12.05 -13.39 14.37
CA LEU A 456 12.98 -12.55 15.13
C LEU A 456 14.06 -11.88 14.23
N PRO A 457 13.66 -10.94 13.36
CA PRO A 457 14.58 -10.13 12.55
C PRO A 457 15.44 -9.17 13.39
N ARG A 458 16.64 -8.83 12.88
CA ARG A 458 17.65 -8.04 13.60
C ARG A 458 17.27 -6.57 13.72
N THR A 459 16.90 -5.94 12.61
CA THR A 459 16.60 -4.49 12.53
C THR A 459 15.09 -4.24 12.49
N LYS A 460 14.67 -2.99 12.70
CA LYS A 460 13.26 -2.60 12.61
C LYS A 460 12.80 -2.60 11.16
N THR A 461 13.66 -2.14 10.26
CA THR A 461 13.44 -2.18 8.80
C THR A 461 13.14 -3.60 8.31
N ASP A 462 13.95 -4.59 8.69
CA ASP A 462 13.73 -6.00 8.30
C ASP A 462 12.41 -6.57 8.85
N TYR A 463 12.04 -6.18 10.08
CA TYR A 463 10.77 -6.58 10.68
C TYR A 463 9.58 -6.02 9.89
N GLU A 464 9.59 -4.72 9.63
CA GLU A 464 8.53 -4.06 8.88
C GLU A 464 8.44 -4.60 7.44
N ASN A 465 9.57 -4.82 6.77
CA ASN A 465 9.61 -5.40 5.42
C ASN A 465 9.03 -6.81 5.38
N SER A 466 9.44 -7.68 6.31
CA SER A 466 8.95 -9.06 6.38
C SER A 466 7.45 -9.12 6.70
N LEU A 467 6.99 -8.31 7.66
CA LEU A 467 5.58 -8.21 8.01
C LEU A 467 4.75 -7.67 6.85
N THR A 468 5.25 -6.61 6.19
CA THR A 468 4.59 -5.98 5.03
C THR A 468 4.38 -6.97 3.90
N LEU A 469 5.41 -7.75 3.54
CA LEU A 469 5.31 -8.73 2.47
C LEU A 469 4.25 -9.81 2.78
N LYS A 470 4.23 -10.35 4.00
CA LYS A 470 3.26 -11.38 4.40
C LYS A 470 1.83 -10.85 4.38
N MET A 471 1.59 -9.69 4.99
CA MET A 471 0.27 -9.05 5.02
C MET A 471 -0.19 -8.69 3.61
N PHE A 472 0.69 -8.13 2.77
CA PHE A 472 0.38 -7.81 1.39
C PHE A 472 -0.01 -9.05 0.58
N LEU A 473 0.75 -10.15 0.64
CA LEU A 473 0.43 -11.36 -0.14
C LEU A 473 -0.96 -11.92 0.18
N PHE A 474 -1.32 -11.93 1.47
CA PHE A 474 -2.65 -12.35 1.91
C PHE A 474 -3.73 -11.40 1.38
N GLN A 475 -3.54 -10.09 1.53
CA GLN A 475 -4.52 -9.09 1.08
C GLN A 475 -4.64 -9.06 -0.46
N PHE A 476 -3.54 -9.25 -1.19
CA PHE A 476 -3.51 -9.34 -2.64
C PHE A 476 -4.42 -10.48 -3.13
N VAL A 477 -4.25 -11.68 -2.58
CA VAL A 477 -5.11 -12.83 -2.94
C VAL A 477 -6.55 -12.54 -2.55
N ASN A 478 -6.80 -12.00 -1.36
CA ASN A 478 -8.13 -11.72 -0.87
C ASN A 478 -8.90 -10.71 -1.78
N TYR A 479 -8.27 -9.60 -2.16
CA TYR A 479 -8.92 -8.57 -2.98
C TYR A 479 -9.05 -8.96 -4.46
N TYR A 480 -8.00 -9.53 -5.07
CA TYR A 480 -7.96 -9.73 -6.53
C TYR A 480 -8.46 -11.09 -7.01
N SER A 481 -8.49 -12.10 -6.16
CA SER A 481 -8.91 -13.47 -6.53
C SER A 481 -10.28 -13.53 -7.20
N SER A 482 -11.26 -12.77 -6.69
CA SER A 482 -12.60 -12.71 -7.28
C SER A 482 -12.58 -12.10 -8.68
N CYS A 483 -11.83 -11.02 -8.90
CA CYS A 483 -11.64 -10.41 -10.21
C CYS A 483 -10.90 -11.34 -11.18
N PHE A 484 -9.86 -12.04 -10.71
CA PHE A 484 -9.13 -13.05 -11.49
C PHE A 484 -10.03 -14.23 -11.88
N TYR A 485 -10.92 -14.66 -11.00
CA TYR A 485 -11.91 -15.69 -11.29
C TYR A 485 -12.85 -15.27 -12.42
N ILE A 486 -13.44 -14.07 -12.35
CA ILE A 486 -14.34 -13.56 -13.40
C ILE A 486 -13.59 -13.35 -14.72
N ALA A 487 -12.35 -12.87 -14.67
CA ALA A 487 -11.56 -12.60 -15.87
C ALA A 487 -11.17 -13.90 -16.62
N PHE A 488 -10.67 -14.91 -15.90
CA PHE A 488 -9.95 -16.03 -16.52
C PHE A 488 -10.60 -17.41 -16.37
N VAL A 489 -11.44 -17.61 -15.36
CA VAL A 489 -12.02 -18.94 -15.07
C VAL A 489 -13.49 -19.01 -15.47
N LYS A 490 -14.26 -17.98 -15.14
CA LYS A 490 -15.71 -17.93 -15.37
C LYS A 490 -16.05 -18.06 -16.87
N GLY A 491 -16.97 -18.96 -17.21
CA GLY A 491 -17.43 -19.17 -18.59
C GLY A 491 -16.40 -19.77 -19.57
N LYS A 492 -15.22 -20.22 -19.12
CA LYS A 492 -14.20 -20.83 -20.00
C LYS A 492 -14.23 -22.36 -20.03
N ALA A 493 -14.59 -22.99 -18.92
CA ALA A 493 -14.62 -24.45 -18.77
C ALA A 493 -16.06 -24.97 -18.61
N VAL A 494 -16.95 -24.63 -19.55
CA VAL A 494 -18.39 -24.92 -19.46
C VAL A 494 -18.84 -26.10 -20.33
N GLY A 495 -18.07 -26.49 -21.35
CA GLY A 495 -18.45 -27.54 -22.30
C GLY A 495 -19.44 -27.04 -23.36
N TYR A 496 -20.25 -27.94 -23.92
CA TYR A 496 -21.34 -27.59 -24.84
C TYR A 496 -22.68 -28.05 -24.23
N PRO A 497 -23.84 -27.55 -24.70
CA PRO A 497 -25.12 -27.82 -24.04
C PRO A 497 -25.51 -29.29 -23.86
N GLY A 498 -24.98 -30.21 -24.69
CA GLY A 498 -25.26 -31.64 -24.57
C GLY A 498 -24.43 -32.35 -23.50
N ASP A 499 -23.24 -31.86 -23.19
CA ASP A 499 -22.33 -32.40 -22.17
C ASP A 499 -21.65 -31.23 -21.42
N PRO A 500 -22.39 -30.56 -20.51
CA PRO A 500 -21.84 -29.47 -19.71
C PRO A 500 -20.91 -30.00 -18.62
N VAL A 501 -19.92 -29.20 -18.22
CA VAL A 501 -18.97 -29.58 -17.17
C VAL A 501 -19.59 -29.38 -15.78
N TYR A 502 -19.63 -30.46 -14.99
CA TYR A 502 -20.12 -30.44 -13.61
C TYR A 502 -18.97 -30.40 -12.59
N LEU A 503 -18.97 -29.38 -11.73
CA LEU A 503 -18.12 -29.29 -10.56
C LEU A 503 -18.60 -30.30 -9.49
N LEU A 504 -17.67 -31.10 -8.97
CA LEU A 504 -17.95 -32.17 -7.99
C LEU A 504 -19.02 -33.18 -8.48
N GLY A 505 -19.22 -33.29 -9.80
CA GLY A 505 -20.21 -34.18 -10.41
C GLY A 505 -21.68 -33.81 -10.15
N LYS A 506 -21.97 -32.61 -9.62
CA LYS A 506 -23.34 -32.24 -9.23
C LYS A 506 -23.76 -30.83 -9.65
N TYR A 507 -22.84 -29.87 -9.66
CA TYR A 507 -23.17 -28.46 -9.94
C TYR A 507 -22.58 -28.04 -11.28
N ARG A 508 -23.40 -27.63 -12.23
CA ARG A 508 -22.93 -27.11 -13.53
C ARG A 508 -22.09 -25.85 -13.34
N ASN A 509 -20.98 -25.77 -14.08
CA ASN A 509 -20.09 -24.60 -14.02
C ASN A 509 -20.79 -23.31 -14.45
N GLU A 510 -20.44 -22.20 -13.80
CA GLU A 510 -21.05 -20.88 -14.02
C GLU A 510 -20.63 -20.33 -15.41
N GLU A 511 -21.63 -20.01 -16.23
CA GLU A 511 -21.45 -19.31 -17.51
C GLU A 511 -21.35 -17.78 -17.28
N CYS A 512 -20.77 -17.06 -18.24
CA CYS A 512 -20.82 -15.59 -18.22
C CYS A 512 -22.27 -15.10 -18.37
N ASP A 513 -22.57 -13.94 -17.79
CA ASP A 513 -23.83 -13.27 -18.05
C ASP A 513 -24.02 -13.00 -19.55
N PRO A 514 -25.27 -12.86 -20.03
CA PRO A 514 -25.56 -12.59 -21.44
C PRO A 514 -24.86 -11.33 -22.00
N GLY A 515 -24.50 -10.36 -21.16
CA GLY A 515 -23.72 -9.17 -21.50
C GLY A 515 -22.19 -9.39 -21.61
N GLY A 516 -21.71 -10.60 -21.33
CA GLY A 516 -20.29 -10.96 -21.31
C GLY A 516 -19.61 -10.73 -19.95
N CYS A 517 -18.58 -11.53 -19.66
CA CYS A 517 -17.82 -11.45 -18.41
C CYS A 517 -17.05 -10.12 -18.23
N LEU A 518 -16.77 -9.37 -19.31
CA LEU A 518 -16.04 -8.09 -19.23
C LEU A 518 -16.86 -7.01 -18.51
N ILE A 519 -18.19 -6.97 -18.73
CA ILE A 519 -19.07 -6.03 -18.02
C ILE A 519 -19.17 -6.41 -16.55
N GLU A 520 -19.33 -7.70 -16.25
CA GLU A 520 -19.37 -8.18 -14.86
C GLU A 520 -18.07 -7.86 -14.11
N LEU A 521 -16.91 -8.03 -14.76
CA LEU A 521 -15.63 -7.62 -14.20
C LEU A 521 -15.57 -6.10 -13.97
N THR A 522 -16.04 -5.31 -14.93
CA THR A 522 -16.03 -3.84 -14.85
C THR A 522 -16.93 -3.33 -13.73
N THR A 523 -18.13 -3.91 -13.57
CA THR A 523 -19.04 -3.55 -12.49
C THR A 523 -18.49 -3.97 -11.14
N GLN A 524 -17.91 -5.17 -11.03
CA GLN A 524 -17.27 -5.63 -9.81
C GLN A 524 -16.12 -4.70 -9.39
N LEU A 525 -15.24 -4.34 -10.32
CA LEU A 525 -14.13 -3.41 -10.06
C LEU A 525 -14.64 -2.03 -9.63
N SER A 526 -15.67 -1.51 -10.30
CA SER A 526 -16.27 -0.21 -9.95
C SER A 526 -16.87 -0.22 -8.54
N ILE A 527 -17.54 -1.31 -8.16
CA ILE A 527 -18.13 -1.48 -6.83
C ILE A 527 -17.03 -1.63 -5.76
N ILE A 528 -16.01 -2.45 -6.01
CA ILE A 528 -14.93 -2.64 -5.03
C ILE A 528 -14.12 -1.36 -4.86
N MET A 529 -13.71 -0.73 -5.96
CA MET A 529 -12.88 0.47 -5.93
C MET A 529 -13.65 1.68 -5.38
N GLY A 530 -14.83 1.96 -5.92
CA GLY A 530 -15.65 3.08 -5.48
C GLY A 530 -16.27 2.86 -4.10
N GLY A 531 -16.78 1.65 -3.84
CA GLY A 531 -17.39 1.30 -2.56
C GLY A 531 -16.38 1.29 -1.41
N LYS A 532 -15.18 0.74 -1.63
CA LYS A 532 -14.10 0.77 -0.62
C LYS A 532 -13.63 2.20 -0.36
N ALA A 533 -13.38 2.98 -1.42
CA ALA A 533 -12.97 4.39 -1.29
C ALA A 533 -13.97 5.19 -0.44
N ILE A 534 -15.27 5.07 -0.74
CA ILE A 534 -16.32 5.77 0.01
C ILE A 534 -16.40 5.25 1.44
N TRP A 535 -16.39 3.93 1.63
CA TRP A 535 -16.51 3.33 2.96
C TRP A 535 -15.33 3.68 3.87
N ASN A 536 -14.10 3.62 3.36
CA ASN A 536 -12.90 3.96 4.12
C ASN A 536 -12.91 5.45 4.51
N ASN A 537 -13.14 6.35 3.55
CA ASN A 537 -13.27 7.78 3.85
C ASN A 537 -14.35 8.08 4.91
N ILE A 538 -15.51 7.42 4.82
CA ILE A 538 -16.57 7.55 5.83
C ILE A 538 -16.10 7.01 7.17
N GLN A 539 -15.52 5.81 7.20
CA GLN A 539 -15.03 5.18 8.42
C GLN A 539 -14.01 6.08 9.09
N GLU A 540 -13.09 6.71 8.34
CA GLU A 540 -12.02 7.60 8.82
C GLU A 540 -12.52 8.95 9.34
N VAL A 541 -13.49 9.56 8.67
CA VAL A 541 -14.06 10.83 9.12
C VAL A 541 -14.98 10.62 10.32
N LEU A 542 -15.79 9.56 10.32
CA LEU A 542 -16.74 9.23 11.37
C LEU A 542 -16.10 8.48 12.54
N TRP A 543 -14.82 8.69 12.90
CA TRP A 543 -14.26 8.05 14.11
C TRP A 543 -14.99 8.53 15.38
N VAL A 544 -16.06 7.80 15.69
CA VAL A 544 -17.08 8.07 16.70
C VAL A 544 -16.47 8.16 18.09
N LYS A 545 -15.34 7.50 18.34
CA LYS A 545 -14.69 7.49 19.66
C LYS A 545 -14.26 8.88 20.14
N ASN A 546 -13.64 9.69 19.27
CA ASN A 546 -13.24 11.05 19.66
C ASN A 546 -14.45 11.99 19.76
N LEU A 547 -15.50 11.76 18.97
CA LEU A 547 -16.71 12.58 18.96
C LEU A 547 -17.60 12.30 20.19
N ILE A 548 -17.82 11.02 20.52
CA ILE A 548 -18.49 10.58 21.75
C ILE A 548 -17.71 11.05 22.97
N PHE A 549 -16.38 10.88 22.96
CA PHE A 549 -15.57 11.30 24.11
C PHE A 549 -15.60 12.82 24.29
N ARG A 550 -15.42 13.62 23.23
CA ARG A 550 -15.58 15.09 23.27
C ARG A 550 -16.95 15.52 23.76
N TYR A 551 -18.00 14.77 23.43
CA TYR A 551 -19.34 15.04 23.95
C TYR A 551 -19.43 14.80 25.46
N PHE A 552 -18.81 13.74 25.99
CA PHE A 552 -18.74 13.47 27.43
C PHE A 552 -17.83 14.45 28.19
N THR A 553 -16.66 14.83 27.67
CA THR A 553 -15.76 15.79 28.33
C THR A 553 -16.32 17.22 28.35
N ARG A 554 -17.09 17.64 27.34
CA ARG A 554 -17.75 18.97 27.32
C ARG A 554 -18.73 19.16 28.48
N VAL A 555 -19.28 18.06 29.01
CA VAL A 555 -20.23 18.07 30.13
C VAL A 555 -19.50 18.20 31.48
N THR A 556 -18.17 18.00 31.55
CA THR A 556 -17.46 17.79 32.84
C THR A 556 -16.45 18.89 33.25
N SER A 557 -16.09 19.91 32.45
CA SER A 557 -15.18 20.96 32.98
C SER A 557 -15.18 22.35 32.31
N GLN A 558 -15.11 23.37 33.18
CA GLN A 558 -14.76 24.79 32.91
C GLN A 558 -13.26 25.09 33.16
N LYS A 559 -12.41 24.09 33.47
CA LYS A 559 -10.96 24.27 33.72
C LYS A 559 -10.14 24.21 32.43
N VAL A 560 -9.05 24.98 32.37
CA VAL A 560 -8.04 24.90 31.30
C VAL A 560 -7.28 23.58 31.46
N ILE A 561 -7.47 22.66 30.51
CA ILE A 561 -6.84 21.32 30.50
C ILE A 561 -5.39 21.46 29.99
N PRO A 562 -4.37 20.90 30.66
CA PRO A 562 -2.99 20.96 30.20
C PRO A 562 -2.74 20.10 28.94
N ARG A 563 -1.64 20.35 28.23
CA ARG A 563 -1.37 19.75 26.91
C ARG A 563 -1.18 18.24 26.94
N TRP A 564 -0.49 17.71 27.94
CA TRP A 564 -0.27 16.26 28.06
C TRP A 564 -1.58 15.50 28.27
N GLU A 565 -2.58 16.09 28.93
CA GLU A 565 -3.93 15.54 29.05
C GLU A 565 -4.71 15.64 27.73
N GLN A 566 -4.67 16.79 27.06
CA GLN A 566 -5.29 16.94 25.74
C GLN A 566 -4.77 15.89 24.74
N ASP A 567 -3.45 15.66 24.71
CA ASP A 567 -2.86 14.66 23.84
C ASP A 567 -3.10 13.24 24.36
N TYR A 568 -3.22 13.03 25.69
CA TYR A 568 -3.63 11.73 26.23
C TYR A 568 -5.02 11.31 25.76
N GLU A 569 -5.93 12.27 25.57
CA GLU A 569 -7.28 11.98 25.09
C GLU A 569 -7.33 11.60 23.59
N LEU A 570 -6.29 11.94 22.82
CA LEU A 570 -6.19 11.57 21.40
C LEU A 570 -5.90 10.07 21.23
N GLN A 571 -6.22 9.54 20.04
CA GLN A 571 -5.99 8.12 19.75
C GLN A 571 -4.49 7.83 19.60
N PRO A 572 -3.99 6.72 20.16
CA PRO A 572 -2.65 6.25 19.84
C PRO A 572 -2.60 5.76 18.39
N VAL A 573 -1.48 6.00 17.71
CA VAL A 573 -1.21 5.39 16.41
C VAL A 573 -1.01 3.89 16.60
N SER A 574 -1.52 3.09 15.66
CA SER A 574 -1.37 1.63 15.70
C SER A 574 0.11 1.23 15.69
N GLN A 575 0.45 0.06 16.23
CA GLN A 575 1.83 -0.46 16.16
C GLN A 575 2.31 -0.69 14.72
N LEU A 576 1.37 -0.86 13.79
CA LEU A 576 1.60 -1.02 12.35
C LEU A 576 1.83 0.32 11.63
N GLY A 577 1.68 1.45 12.33
CA GLY A 577 1.95 2.79 11.81
C GLY A 577 1.15 3.09 10.53
N LEU A 578 1.88 3.35 9.44
CA LEU A 578 1.36 3.71 8.12
C LEU A 578 1.07 2.48 7.21
N PHE A 579 1.19 1.25 7.74
CA PHE A 579 1.04 0.05 6.90
C PHE A 579 -0.30 0.01 6.16
N TYR A 580 -1.41 0.29 6.86
CA TYR A 580 -2.74 0.26 6.26
C TYR A 580 -2.94 1.35 5.21
N GLU A 581 -2.37 2.54 5.44
CA GLU A 581 -2.41 3.67 4.52
C GLU A 581 -1.71 3.32 3.20
N TYR A 582 -0.48 2.77 3.27
CA TYR A 582 0.21 2.27 2.09
C TYR A 582 -0.52 1.09 1.43
N LEU A 583 -1.01 0.14 2.22
CA LEU A 583 -1.73 -1.03 1.69
C LEU A 583 -2.93 -0.59 0.85
N GLU A 584 -3.69 0.41 1.31
CA GLU A 584 -4.83 0.92 0.58
C GLU A 584 -4.43 1.46 -0.80
N MET A 585 -3.42 2.32 -0.82
CA MET A 585 -2.94 2.95 -2.05
C MET A 585 -2.29 1.95 -3.02
N VAL A 586 -1.57 0.94 -2.51
CA VAL A 586 -0.96 -0.13 -3.33
C VAL A 586 -2.04 -1.05 -3.90
N ILE A 587 -3.10 -1.37 -3.13
CA ILE A 587 -4.23 -2.12 -3.65
C ILE A 587 -4.99 -1.31 -4.72
N GLN A 588 -5.14 -0.01 -4.53
CA GLN A 588 -5.69 0.87 -5.56
C GLN A 588 -4.82 0.87 -6.83
N PHE A 589 -3.50 0.99 -6.69
CA PHE A 589 -2.55 0.89 -7.81
C PHE A 589 -2.69 -0.42 -8.57
N GLY A 590 -2.86 -1.56 -7.88
CA GLY A 590 -3.11 -2.83 -8.55
C GLY A 590 -4.44 -2.87 -9.30
N PHE A 591 -5.54 -2.28 -8.78
CA PHE A 591 -6.78 -2.17 -9.54
C PHE A 591 -6.63 -1.33 -10.82
N VAL A 592 -5.90 -0.22 -10.72
CA VAL A 592 -5.64 0.70 -11.84
C VAL A 592 -4.75 0.07 -12.92
N THR A 593 -3.87 -0.87 -12.56
CA THR A 593 -2.86 -1.41 -13.48
C THR A 593 -3.19 -2.81 -13.99
N LEU A 594 -3.65 -3.73 -13.14
CA LEU A 594 -3.92 -5.13 -13.51
C LEU A 594 -5.14 -5.28 -14.43
N PHE A 595 -6.17 -4.46 -14.25
CA PHE A 595 -7.46 -4.59 -14.92
C PHE A 595 -7.80 -3.39 -15.82
N VAL A 596 -6.80 -2.63 -16.24
CA VAL A 596 -7.04 -1.39 -16.99
C VAL A 596 -7.62 -1.64 -18.38
N ALA A 597 -7.32 -2.81 -18.96
CA ALA A 597 -7.87 -3.22 -20.24
C ALA A 597 -9.40 -3.42 -20.22
N SER A 598 -10.00 -3.70 -19.06
CA SER A 598 -11.46 -3.80 -18.93
C SER A 598 -12.12 -2.45 -18.61
N PHE A 599 -11.47 -1.62 -17.80
CA PHE A 599 -12.06 -0.37 -17.29
C PHE A 599 -11.13 0.84 -17.42
N PRO A 600 -11.20 1.59 -18.55
CA PRO A 600 -10.34 2.76 -18.80
C PRO A 600 -10.55 3.94 -17.86
N LEU A 601 -11.68 4.01 -17.15
CA LEU A 601 -11.99 5.06 -16.19
C LEU A 601 -11.41 4.78 -14.79
N ALA A 602 -10.72 3.64 -14.58
CA ALA A 602 -10.10 3.33 -13.30
C ALA A 602 -9.15 4.44 -12.81
N PRO A 603 -8.25 5.02 -13.64
CA PRO A 603 -7.39 6.10 -13.18
C PRO A 603 -8.13 7.38 -12.79
N VAL A 604 -9.30 7.65 -13.40
CA VAL A 604 -10.14 8.80 -13.04
C VAL A 604 -10.71 8.61 -11.64
N LEU A 605 -11.26 7.42 -11.33
CA LEU A 605 -11.75 7.11 -10.00
C LEU A 605 -10.63 7.14 -8.95
N ALA A 606 -9.45 6.60 -9.29
CA ALA A 606 -8.27 6.65 -8.44
C ALA A 606 -7.81 8.08 -8.14
N LEU A 607 -7.80 8.94 -9.16
CA LEU A 607 -7.41 10.34 -9.02
C LEU A 607 -8.35 11.08 -8.06
N VAL A 608 -9.67 10.90 -8.25
CA VAL A 608 -10.67 11.50 -7.36
C VAL A 608 -10.50 11.00 -5.92
N ASN A 609 -10.29 9.68 -5.74
CA ASN A 609 -10.05 9.12 -4.41
C ASN A 609 -8.82 9.75 -3.75
N ASN A 610 -7.67 9.76 -4.44
CA ASN A 610 -6.42 10.31 -3.90
C ASN A 610 -6.52 11.79 -3.51
N LEU A 611 -7.29 12.60 -4.26
CA LEU A 611 -7.48 14.02 -3.94
C LEU A 611 -8.18 14.22 -2.59
N PHE A 612 -9.13 13.34 -2.25
CA PHE A 612 -9.75 13.32 -0.93
C PHE A 612 -8.82 12.70 0.11
N GLU A 613 -8.20 11.57 -0.23
CA GLU A 613 -7.35 10.78 0.66
C GLU A 613 -6.22 11.61 1.27
N ILE A 614 -5.47 12.36 0.42
CA ILE A 614 -4.38 13.23 0.88
C ILE A 614 -4.83 14.16 2.01
N ARG A 615 -6.08 14.65 1.95
CA ARG A 615 -6.62 15.59 2.94
C ARG A 615 -7.19 14.89 4.16
N VAL A 616 -7.87 13.77 3.96
CA VAL A 616 -8.41 12.97 5.07
C VAL A 616 -7.26 12.46 5.93
N ASP A 617 -6.18 11.94 5.32
CA ASP A 617 -4.98 11.50 6.02
C ASP A 617 -4.27 12.64 6.75
N ALA A 618 -4.07 13.78 6.07
CA ALA A 618 -3.47 14.96 6.68
C ALA A 618 -4.29 15.42 7.90
N TRP A 619 -5.62 15.46 7.78
CA TRP A 619 -6.54 15.84 8.85
C TRP A 619 -6.52 14.83 10.01
N LYS A 620 -6.52 13.54 9.69
CA LYS A 620 -6.47 12.41 10.63
C LYS A 620 -5.20 12.50 11.50
N ILE A 621 -4.03 12.62 10.88
CA ILE A 621 -2.73 12.71 11.59
C ILE A 621 -2.56 14.05 12.34
N THR A 622 -3.16 15.15 11.84
CA THR A 622 -3.03 16.47 12.49
C THR A 622 -3.98 16.66 13.68
N THR A 623 -5.17 16.05 13.65
CA THR A 623 -6.25 16.37 14.61
C THR A 623 -6.73 15.21 15.47
N GLN A 624 -6.66 13.96 15.00
CA GLN A 624 -7.27 12.81 15.67
C GLN A 624 -6.26 11.92 16.42
N PHE A 625 -5.06 11.79 15.86
CA PHE A 625 -3.98 10.99 16.44
C PHE A 625 -3.07 11.81 17.35
N ARG A 626 -2.47 11.11 18.32
CA ARG A 626 -1.30 11.59 19.06
C ARG A 626 -0.12 11.77 18.12
N ARG A 627 0.77 12.71 18.46
CA ARG A 627 2.02 12.90 17.73
C ARG A 627 2.81 11.60 17.70
N VAL A 628 3.19 11.16 16.51
CA VAL A 628 4.08 10.00 16.36
C VAL A 628 5.50 10.37 16.77
N VAL A 629 6.26 9.36 17.19
CA VAL A 629 7.71 9.51 17.33
C VAL A 629 8.31 9.61 15.93
N PRO A 630 9.09 10.67 15.62
CA PRO A 630 9.72 10.82 14.31
C PRO A 630 10.71 9.70 14.02
N GLU A 631 10.53 9.05 12.87
CA GLU A 631 11.39 7.97 12.38
C GLU A 631 12.03 8.38 11.06
N LYS A 632 13.32 8.06 10.90
CA LYS A 632 14.01 8.20 9.61
C LYS A 632 13.55 7.10 8.67
N ALA A 633 13.31 7.45 7.42
CA ALA A 633 13.09 6.50 6.32
C ALA A 633 13.67 7.10 5.03
N GLN A 634 14.49 6.33 4.33
CA GLN A 634 15.06 6.72 3.03
C GLN A 634 14.07 6.45 1.88
N HIS A 635 13.31 5.36 2.01
CA HIS A 635 12.43 4.85 0.97
C HIS A 635 11.13 4.34 1.57
N ILE A 636 10.12 4.12 0.72
CA ILE A 636 8.83 3.53 1.10
C ILE A 636 8.95 2.06 1.59
N GLY A 637 10.14 1.45 1.55
CA GLY A 637 10.41 0.12 2.10
C GLY A 637 10.00 -0.99 1.14
N ALA A 638 9.47 -2.10 1.68
CA ALA A 638 9.01 -3.24 0.90
C ALA A 638 7.92 -2.91 -0.14
N TRP A 639 7.27 -1.76 -0.04
CA TRP A 639 6.26 -1.32 -1.02
C TRP A 639 6.83 -1.08 -2.41
N GLN A 640 8.08 -0.65 -2.54
CA GLN A 640 8.70 -0.42 -3.84
C GLN A 640 8.88 -1.70 -4.67
N PRO A 641 9.48 -2.80 -4.14
CA PRO A 641 9.51 -4.07 -4.87
C PRO A 641 8.12 -4.68 -5.07
N ILE A 642 7.16 -4.45 -4.16
CA ILE A 642 5.76 -4.86 -4.35
C ILE A 642 5.14 -4.18 -5.58
N LEU A 643 5.26 -2.85 -5.70
CA LEU A 643 4.78 -2.10 -6.86
C LEU A 643 5.45 -2.57 -8.16
N GLY A 644 6.76 -2.84 -8.12
CA GLY A 644 7.49 -3.43 -9.24
C GLY A 644 6.97 -4.82 -9.65
N GLY A 645 6.62 -5.67 -8.67
CA GLY A 645 6.01 -6.98 -8.90
C GLY A 645 4.60 -6.88 -9.53
N ILE A 646 3.75 -5.98 -9.01
CA ILE A 646 2.43 -5.69 -9.58
C ILE A 646 2.57 -5.19 -11.02
N ALA A 647 3.53 -4.30 -11.29
CA ALA A 647 3.77 -3.77 -12.63
C ALA A 647 4.13 -4.86 -13.66
N ILE A 648 4.93 -5.86 -13.26
CA ILE A 648 5.25 -7.01 -14.12
C ILE A 648 4.00 -7.85 -14.37
N LEU A 649 3.26 -8.17 -13.31
CA LEU A 649 2.03 -8.96 -13.40
C LEU A 649 0.94 -8.27 -14.23
N ALA A 650 0.89 -6.93 -14.20
CA ALA A 650 -0.07 -6.13 -14.97
C ALA A 650 0.08 -6.29 -16.48
N VAL A 651 1.31 -6.45 -17.00
CA VAL A 651 1.54 -6.66 -18.45
C VAL A 651 0.89 -7.97 -18.89
N ALA A 652 1.20 -9.07 -18.18
CA ALA A 652 0.62 -10.38 -18.46
C ALA A 652 -0.90 -10.39 -18.28
N THR A 653 -1.41 -9.76 -17.20
CA THR A 653 -2.85 -9.74 -16.89
C THR A 653 -3.63 -8.99 -17.97
N ASN A 654 -3.18 -7.80 -18.40
CA ASN A 654 -3.87 -7.05 -19.45
C ASN A 654 -3.84 -7.76 -20.80
N ALA A 655 -2.71 -8.36 -21.18
CA ALA A 655 -2.61 -9.16 -22.41
C ALA A 655 -3.60 -10.34 -22.39
N MET A 656 -3.71 -11.04 -21.26
CA MET A 656 -4.67 -12.13 -21.09
C MET A 656 -6.13 -11.66 -21.06
N ILE A 657 -6.44 -10.51 -20.45
CA ILE A 657 -7.81 -9.94 -20.45
C ILE A 657 -8.25 -9.64 -21.87
N ILE A 658 -7.39 -9.00 -22.67
CA ILE A 658 -7.69 -8.66 -24.06
C ILE A 658 -7.85 -9.91 -24.92
N ALA A 659 -7.01 -10.94 -24.69
CA ALA A 659 -7.08 -12.17 -25.46
C ALA A 659 -8.27 -13.06 -25.08
N PHE A 660 -8.54 -13.25 -23.78
CA PHE A 660 -9.51 -14.24 -23.30
C PHE A 660 -10.85 -13.65 -22.90
N THR A 661 -10.87 -12.50 -22.22
CA THR A 661 -12.11 -11.93 -21.65
C THR A 661 -12.81 -10.98 -22.63
N SER A 662 -12.05 -10.18 -23.38
CA SER A 662 -12.54 -9.32 -24.46
C SER A 662 -12.90 -10.14 -25.72
N ASP A 663 -13.83 -9.60 -26.52
CA ASP A 663 -14.22 -10.16 -27.81
C ASP A 663 -13.48 -9.49 -28.99
N MET A 664 -12.40 -8.75 -28.73
CA MET A 664 -11.66 -8.02 -29.76
C MET A 664 -10.90 -8.95 -30.72
N ILE A 665 -10.20 -9.98 -30.20
CA ILE A 665 -9.43 -10.90 -31.06
C ILE A 665 -10.35 -11.72 -31.99
N PRO A 666 -11.46 -12.34 -31.52
CA PRO A 666 -12.40 -13.02 -32.42
C PRO A 666 -12.98 -12.08 -33.50
N ARG A 667 -13.33 -10.84 -33.14
CA ARG A 667 -13.78 -9.83 -34.12
C ARG A 667 -12.71 -9.53 -35.17
N LEU A 668 -11.45 -9.41 -34.76
CA LEU A 668 -10.34 -9.13 -35.67
C LEU A 668 -10.07 -10.31 -36.63
N VAL A 669 -10.09 -11.55 -36.10
CA VAL A 669 -9.94 -12.76 -36.92
C VAL A 669 -11.10 -12.91 -37.90
N TYR A 670 -12.33 -12.59 -37.49
CA TYR A 670 -13.48 -12.59 -38.39
C TYR A 670 -13.28 -11.60 -39.54
N TYR A 671 -12.98 -10.34 -39.20
CA TYR A 671 -12.79 -9.27 -40.17
C TYR A 671 -11.74 -9.64 -41.23
N TRP A 672 -10.57 -10.13 -40.81
CA TRP A 672 -9.45 -10.39 -41.71
C TRP A 672 -9.50 -11.73 -42.43
N SER A 673 -10.09 -12.77 -41.82
CA SER A 673 -9.97 -14.15 -42.34
C SER A 673 -11.29 -14.84 -42.66
N PHE A 674 -12.38 -14.54 -41.95
CA PHE A 674 -13.65 -15.27 -42.09
C PHE A 674 -14.79 -14.45 -42.73
N SER A 675 -14.60 -13.16 -42.97
CA SER A 675 -15.55 -12.33 -43.73
C SER A 675 -15.43 -12.56 -45.25
N VAL A 676 -14.22 -12.89 -45.74
CA VAL A 676 -13.88 -13.03 -47.16
C VAL A 676 -13.64 -14.49 -47.58
N TYR A 677 -13.66 -14.74 -48.90
CA TYR A 677 -13.31 -16.05 -49.48
C TYR A 677 -11.90 -16.49 -49.01
N PRO A 678 -11.68 -17.77 -48.63
CA PRO A 678 -12.51 -18.96 -48.88
C PRO A 678 -13.57 -19.28 -47.83
N TYR A 679 -13.62 -18.56 -46.69
CA TYR A 679 -14.50 -18.91 -45.57
C TYR A 679 -15.79 -18.10 -45.51
N GLY A 680 -15.76 -16.87 -46.01
CA GLY A 680 -16.89 -15.95 -46.06
C GLY A 680 -17.41 -15.70 -47.46
N ASN A 681 -18.59 -15.09 -47.53
CA ASN A 681 -19.30 -14.81 -48.79
C ASN A 681 -19.08 -13.38 -49.29
N TYR A 682 -18.42 -12.52 -48.51
CA TYR A 682 -18.18 -11.13 -48.89
C TYR A 682 -16.91 -11.00 -49.73
N SER A 683 -16.92 -10.07 -50.68
CA SER A 683 -15.74 -9.74 -51.51
C SER A 683 -14.74 -8.83 -50.77
N ASN A 684 -15.24 -7.99 -49.87
CA ASN A 684 -14.44 -7.05 -49.07
C ASN A 684 -14.50 -7.42 -47.58
N HIS A 685 -13.46 -7.03 -46.83
CA HIS A 685 -13.43 -7.19 -45.37
C HIS A 685 -14.57 -6.38 -44.72
N THR A 686 -15.49 -7.09 -44.08
CA THR A 686 -16.63 -6.51 -43.36
C THR A 686 -16.84 -7.19 -42.02
N MET A 687 -17.46 -6.47 -41.09
CA MET A 687 -17.90 -7.00 -39.80
C MET A 687 -19.35 -7.51 -39.84
N GLU A 688 -20.03 -7.36 -40.97
CA GLU A 688 -21.43 -7.80 -41.14
C GLU A 688 -21.54 -9.33 -41.12
N GLY A 689 -22.49 -9.84 -40.34
CA GLY A 689 -22.70 -11.28 -40.13
C GLY A 689 -21.82 -11.89 -39.04
N TYR A 690 -21.05 -11.07 -38.31
CA TYR A 690 -20.19 -11.53 -37.23
C TYR A 690 -20.98 -12.32 -36.17
N ILE A 691 -22.09 -11.78 -35.66
CA ILE A 691 -22.87 -12.42 -34.60
C ILE A 691 -23.44 -13.76 -35.06
N ASN A 692 -23.84 -13.85 -36.32
CA ASN A 692 -24.35 -15.10 -36.90
C ASN A 692 -23.26 -16.17 -36.99
N SER A 693 -22.03 -15.77 -37.32
CA SER A 693 -20.87 -16.67 -37.41
C SER A 693 -20.27 -17.05 -36.06
N SER A 694 -20.38 -16.18 -35.04
CA SER A 694 -19.77 -16.38 -33.72
C SER A 694 -20.53 -17.36 -32.84
N LEU A 695 -21.77 -17.68 -33.21
CA LEU A 695 -22.66 -18.53 -32.43
C LEU A 695 -22.78 -19.92 -33.06
N SER A 696 -22.57 -20.96 -32.27
CA SER A 696 -22.76 -22.35 -32.69
C SER A 696 -24.23 -22.76 -32.56
N ILE A 697 -24.69 -23.60 -33.49
CA ILE A 697 -26.05 -24.14 -33.51
C ILE A 697 -26.08 -25.44 -32.69
N PHE A 698 -27.11 -25.62 -31.88
CA PHE A 698 -27.37 -26.82 -31.09
C PHE A 698 -28.79 -27.33 -31.37
N SER A 699 -28.93 -28.65 -31.58
CA SER A 699 -30.23 -29.29 -31.70
C SER A 699 -30.79 -29.62 -30.32
N THR A 700 -32.01 -29.18 -30.00
CA THR A 700 -32.62 -29.40 -28.68
C THR A 700 -32.93 -30.88 -28.40
N SER A 701 -32.93 -31.73 -29.42
CA SER A 701 -33.02 -33.19 -29.26
C SER A 701 -31.79 -33.83 -28.62
N HIS A 702 -30.63 -33.16 -28.61
CA HIS A 702 -29.35 -33.72 -28.14
C HIS A 702 -29.03 -33.30 -26.69
N PHE A 703 -29.99 -32.72 -25.96
CA PHE A 703 -29.82 -32.48 -24.52
C PHE A 703 -29.76 -33.80 -23.74
N SER A 704 -28.94 -33.83 -22.69
CA SER A 704 -28.96 -34.93 -21.72
C SER A 704 -30.22 -34.84 -20.83
N ASN A 705 -30.70 -35.98 -20.33
CA ASN A 705 -31.89 -36.04 -19.45
C ASN A 705 -31.76 -35.16 -18.19
N GLU A 706 -30.54 -34.85 -17.77
CA GLU A 706 -30.27 -34.02 -16.59
C GLU A 706 -30.33 -32.52 -16.90
N SER A 707 -29.85 -32.11 -18.07
CA SER A 707 -29.72 -30.70 -18.48
C SER A 707 -30.95 -30.14 -19.21
N MET A 708 -31.86 -31.01 -19.67
CA MET A 708 -33.02 -30.60 -20.46
C MET A 708 -33.92 -29.59 -19.70
N PRO A 709 -34.25 -28.42 -20.29
CA PRO A 709 -35.10 -27.43 -19.66
C PRO A 709 -36.57 -27.89 -19.58
N ILE A 710 -37.27 -27.53 -18.51
CA ILE A 710 -38.69 -27.86 -18.32
C ILE A 710 -39.53 -26.95 -19.24
N ALA A 711 -39.97 -27.55 -20.34
CA ALA A 711 -40.99 -27.11 -21.31
C ALA A 711 -41.32 -25.60 -21.36
N THR A 712 -40.89 -24.95 -22.44
CA THR A 712 -41.63 -23.84 -23.05
C THR A 712 -41.26 -23.77 -24.54
N TYR A 713 -42.21 -24.17 -25.40
CA TYR A 713 -42.19 -24.14 -26.88
C TYR A 713 -41.47 -25.29 -27.63
N ASN A 714 -42.02 -25.63 -28.81
CA ASN A 714 -41.42 -26.52 -29.82
C ASN A 714 -40.23 -25.83 -30.51
N ILE A 715 -39.18 -25.49 -29.74
CA ILE A 715 -37.94 -24.95 -30.30
C ILE A 715 -37.06 -26.14 -30.67
N THR A 716 -36.76 -26.27 -31.96
CA THR A 716 -35.94 -27.37 -32.51
C THR A 716 -34.44 -27.09 -32.44
N THR A 717 -34.05 -25.82 -32.52
CA THR A 717 -32.65 -25.40 -32.47
C THR A 717 -32.46 -24.19 -31.57
N CYS A 718 -31.35 -24.16 -30.83
CA CYS A 718 -30.90 -23.01 -30.06
C CYS A 718 -29.43 -22.72 -30.37
N ARG A 719 -28.97 -21.50 -30.06
CA ARG A 719 -27.59 -21.08 -30.27
C ARG A 719 -26.85 -20.86 -28.96
N TYR A 720 -25.55 -21.07 -28.98
CA TYR A 720 -24.68 -20.84 -27.83
C TYR A 720 -23.33 -20.28 -28.28
N ARG A 721 -22.65 -19.58 -27.36
CA ARG A 721 -21.38 -18.91 -27.64
C ARG A 721 -20.22 -19.89 -27.50
N ASP A 722 -19.89 -20.57 -28.58
CA ASP A 722 -18.69 -21.38 -28.75
C ASP A 722 -18.41 -21.54 -30.25
N PHE A 723 -17.25 -22.07 -30.63
CA PHE A 723 -16.85 -22.29 -32.01
C PHE A 723 -16.79 -23.80 -32.33
N ARG A 724 -17.95 -24.39 -32.58
CA ARG A 724 -18.13 -25.84 -32.82
C ARG A 724 -18.85 -26.11 -34.13
N TYR A 725 -18.73 -27.33 -34.64
CA TYR A 725 -19.46 -27.74 -35.83
C TYR A 725 -20.97 -27.87 -35.55
N PRO A 726 -21.83 -27.53 -36.55
CA PRO A 726 -23.27 -27.62 -36.42
C PRO A 726 -23.77 -29.07 -36.34
N PRO A 727 -25.02 -29.29 -35.89
CA PRO A 727 -25.63 -30.62 -35.91
C PRO A 727 -25.74 -31.16 -37.35
N GLY A 728 -25.49 -32.46 -37.54
CA GLY A 728 -25.49 -33.11 -38.85
C GLY A 728 -24.15 -33.07 -39.61
N HIS A 729 -23.14 -32.38 -39.09
CA HIS A 729 -21.76 -32.45 -39.60
C HIS A 729 -21.08 -33.77 -39.14
N PRO A 730 -20.18 -34.39 -39.93
CA PRO A 730 -19.49 -35.64 -39.53
C PRO A 730 -18.73 -35.54 -38.20
N ARG A 731 -18.24 -34.34 -37.86
CA ARG A 731 -17.60 -34.00 -36.58
C ARG A 731 -18.51 -33.13 -35.71
N GLN A 732 -19.75 -33.55 -35.48
CA GLN A 732 -20.74 -32.76 -34.75
C GLN A 732 -20.23 -32.34 -33.36
N TYR A 733 -20.47 -31.09 -32.98
CA TYR A 733 -20.11 -30.52 -31.67
C TYR A 733 -18.62 -30.54 -31.30
N GLU A 734 -17.73 -31.00 -32.17
CA GLU A 734 -16.29 -30.81 -32.01
C GLU A 734 -15.88 -29.39 -32.38
N TYR A 735 -14.72 -28.94 -31.88
CA TYR A 735 -14.17 -27.64 -32.21
C TYR A 735 -13.91 -27.50 -33.71
N ASN A 736 -14.36 -26.38 -34.28
CA ASN A 736 -14.20 -26.10 -35.70
C ASN A 736 -12.83 -25.46 -36.01
N VAL A 737 -12.54 -25.27 -37.30
CA VAL A 737 -11.28 -24.60 -37.72
C VAL A 737 -11.22 -23.15 -37.22
N TYR A 738 -12.37 -22.47 -37.12
CA TYR A 738 -12.46 -21.11 -36.61
C TYR A 738 -11.98 -21.00 -35.15
N TYR A 739 -12.33 -21.95 -34.29
CA TYR A 739 -11.83 -22.07 -32.92
C TYR A 739 -10.30 -22.05 -32.87
N TRP A 740 -9.67 -22.91 -33.67
CA TRP A 740 -8.22 -23.07 -33.69
C TRP A 740 -7.49 -21.83 -34.25
N HIS A 741 -8.08 -21.15 -35.24
CA HIS A 741 -7.55 -19.86 -35.71
C HIS A 741 -7.65 -18.78 -34.62
N VAL A 742 -8.79 -18.70 -33.94
CA VAL A 742 -9.00 -17.72 -32.86
C VAL A 742 -8.06 -17.98 -31.69
N ILE A 743 -7.90 -19.22 -31.23
CA ILE A 743 -6.98 -19.52 -30.13
C ILE A 743 -5.52 -19.27 -30.52
N ALA A 744 -5.11 -19.62 -31.75
CA ALA A 744 -3.78 -19.32 -32.26
C ALA A 744 -3.52 -17.81 -32.30
N ALA A 745 -4.48 -17.02 -32.79
CA ALA A 745 -4.39 -15.55 -32.80
C ALA A 745 -4.32 -14.97 -31.38
N LYS A 746 -5.09 -15.52 -30.42
CA LYS A 746 -5.03 -15.13 -29.00
C LYS A 746 -3.65 -15.37 -28.40
N MET A 747 -3.07 -16.55 -28.60
CA MET A 747 -1.74 -16.89 -28.10
C MET A 747 -0.65 -16.03 -28.75
N ALA A 748 -0.72 -15.84 -30.07
CA ALA A 748 0.20 -14.98 -30.81
C ALA A 748 0.13 -13.53 -30.33
N PHE A 749 -1.09 -13.01 -30.10
CA PHE A 749 -1.30 -11.67 -29.57
C PHE A 749 -0.65 -11.49 -28.18
N ILE A 750 -0.86 -12.44 -27.27
CA ILE A 750 -0.24 -12.39 -25.93
C ILE A 750 1.28 -12.32 -26.04
N ILE A 751 1.89 -13.23 -26.81
CA ILE A 751 3.34 -13.27 -26.99
C ILE A 751 3.86 -11.95 -27.56
N VAL A 752 3.24 -11.43 -28.61
CA VAL A 752 3.69 -10.19 -29.27
C VAL A 752 3.59 -8.99 -28.33
N VAL A 753 2.44 -8.79 -27.69
CA VAL A 753 2.23 -7.64 -26.80
C VAL A 753 3.14 -7.72 -25.58
N GLU A 754 3.28 -8.90 -24.97
CA GLU A 754 4.13 -9.10 -23.81
C GLU A 754 5.60 -8.76 -24.10
N HIS A 755 6.15 -9.29 -25.21
CA HIS A 755 7.55 -9.03 -25.58
C HIS A 755 7.79 -7.57 -25.97
N ILE A 756 6.86 -6.94 -26.70
CA ILE A 756 6.98 -5.51 -27.06
C ILE A 756 6.98 -4.64 -25.81
N VAL A 757 6.06 -4.90 -24.88
CA VAL A 757 5.94 -4.12 -23.64
C VAL A 757 7.16 -4.33 -22.74
N TYR A 758 7.64 -5.57 -22.57
CA TYR A 758 8.85 -5.83 -21.79
C TYR A 758 10.11 -5.23 -22.42
N LEU A 759 10.24 -5.29 -23.74
CA LEU A 759 11.35 -4.64 -24.44
C LEU A 759 11.32 -3.13 -24.20
N THR A 760 10.14 -2.51 -24.32
CA THR A 760 9.96 -1.07 -24.08
C THR A 760 10.29 -0.72 -22.63
N LYS A 761 9.84 -1.52 -21.67
CA LYS A 761 10.19 -1.38 -20.25
C LYS A 761 11.70 -1.41 -20.04
N PHE A 762 12.38 -2.41 -20.60
CA PHE A 762 13.83 -2.56 -20.45
C PHE A 762 14.58 -1.34 -21.01
N ILE A 763 14.20 -0.88 -22.21
CA ILE A 763 14.76 0.32 -22.83
C ILE A 763 14.54 1.54 -21.93
N LEU A 764 13.33 1.77 -21.44
CA LEU A 764 13.02 2.91 -20.58
C LEU A 764 13.82 2.89 -19.27
N SER A 765 13.92 1.73 -18.63
CA SER A 765 14.74 1.57 -17.40
C SER A 765 16.24 1.75 -17.65
N TYR A 766 16.72 1.52 -18.87
CA TYR A 766 18.11 1.75 -19.24
C TYR A 766 18.38 3.23 -19.58
N VAL A 767 17.45 3.90 -20.24
CA VAL A 767 17.60 5.30 -20.68
C VAL A 767 17.45 6.28 -19.52
N ILE A 768 16.57 6.01 -18.56
CA ILE A 768 16.29 6.90 -17.44
C ILE A 768 17.20 6.52 -16.26
N PRO A 769 18.19 7.35 -15.88
CA PRO A 769 19.04 7.05 -14.74
C PRO A 769 18.26 7.17 -13.42
N ASP A 770 18.49 6.24 -12.49
CA ASP A 770 17.82 6.22 -11.17
C ASP A 770 18.11 7.50 -10.34
N VAL A 771 19.31 8.08 -10.44
CA VAL A 771 19.71 9.28 -9.69
C VAL A 771 19.89 10.47 -10.64
N PRO A 772 19.25 11.63 -10.39
CA PRO A 772 19.46 12.85 -11.16
C PRO A 772 20.92 13.33 -11.14
N TYR A 773 21.37 13.94 -12.25
CA TYR A 773 22.74 14.44 -12.39
C TYR A 773 23.09 15.52 -11.35
N ALA A 774 22.16 16.46 -11.09
CA ALA A 774 22.35 17.53 -10.11
C ALA A 774 22.59 16.99 -8.68
N VAL A 775 21.75 16.04 -8.24
CA VAL A 775 21.89 15.37 -6.94
C VAL A 775 23.22 14.63 -6.86
N ARG A 776 23.65 13.98 -7.95
CA ARG A 776 24.94 13.30 -8.00
C ARG A 776 26.13 14.26 -7.85
N GLU A 777 26.04 15.49 -8.37
CA GLU A 777 27.07 16.51 -8.17
C GLU A 777 27.06 17.07 -6.74
N GLN A 778 25.87 17.29 -6.18
CA GLN A 778 25.69 17.73 -4.80
C GLN A 778 26.27 16.72 -3.79
N ILE A 779 25.95 15.43 -3.92
CA ILE A 779 26.53 14.36 -3.08
C ILE A 779 28.06 14.33 -3.18
N LYS A 780 28.62 14.52 -4.40
CA LYS A 780 30.08 14.57 -4.58
C LYS A 780 30.69 15.79 -3.88
N ARG A 781 30.02 16.94 -3.94
CA ARG A 781 30.46 18.18 -3.29
C ARG A 781 30.45 18.04 -1.77
N GLU A 782 29.37 17.50 -1.20
CA GLU A 782 29.26 17.22 0.23
C GLU A 782 30.37 16.27 0.71
N LYS A 783 30.57 15.14 0.01
CA LYS A 783 31.66 14.19 0.33
C LYS A 783 33.04 14.85 0.30
N TYR A 784 33.27 15.72 -0.67
CA TYR A 784 34.52 16.48 -0.77
C TYR A 784 34.69 17.44 0.43
N LEU A 785 33.65 18.21 0.79
CA LEU A 785 33.70 19.13 1.93
C LEU A 785 33.94 18.38 3.25
N THR A 786 33.25 17.27 3.47
CA THR A 786 33.44 16.43 4.67
C THR A 786 34.87 15.91 4.76
N GLN A 787 35.47 15.50 3.64
CA GLN A 787 36.88 15.07 3.60
C GLN A 787 37.85 16.23 3.92
N VAL A 788 37.58 17.44 3.41
CA VAL A 788 38.38 18.64 3.71
C VAL A 788 38.29 18.98 5.20
N ILE A 789 37.09 19.00 5.78
CA ILE A 789 36.87 19.27 7.21
C ILE A 789 37.59 18.23 8.08
N LEU A 790 37.50 16.94 7.73
CA LEU A 790 38.23 15.85 8.40
C LEU A 790 39.75 16.03 8.32
N HIS A 791 40.26 16.51 7.19
CA HIS A 791 41.69 16.74 7.03
C HIS A 791 42.17 17.95 7.84
N GLU A 792 41.48 19.09 7.77
CA GLU A 792 41.81 20.30 8.51
C GLU A 792 41.73 20.11 10.03
N THR A 793 40.74 19.36 10.52
CA THR A 793 40.63 19.01 11.95
C THR A 793 41.81 18.19 12.43
N ASN A 794 42.21 17.17 11.66
CA ASN A 794 43.40 16.39 11.98
C ASN A 794 44.66 17.28 12.01
N LEU A 795 44.81 18.20 11.05
CA LEU A 795 45.92 19.16 11.03
C LEU A 795 45.90 20.11 12.24
N LYS A 796 44.74 20.66 12.62
CA LYS A 796 44.61 21.50 13.82
C LYS A 796 44.92 20.73 15.10
N LEU A 797 44.48 19.48 15.22
CA LEU A 797 44.78 18.61 16.37
C LEU A 797 46.28 18.33 16.47
N VAL A 798 46.93 18.03 15.34
CA VAL A 798 48.39 17.86 15.28
C VAL A 798 49.10 19.15 15.67
N THR A 799 48.65 20.29 15.14
CA THR A 799 49.22 21.62 15.46
C THR A 799 49.04 21.98 16.94
N LYS A 800 47.89 21.64 17.54
CA LYS A 800 47.62 21.85 18.96
C LYS A 800 48.49 20.95 19.85
N ARG A 801 48.76 19.71 19.41
CA ARG A 801 49.71 18.81 20.08
C ARG A 801 51.17 19.26 19.92
N LEU A 802 51.48 19.95 18.81
CA LEU A 802 52.81 20.48 18.52
C LEU A 802 53.07 21.86 19.14
N LYS A 803 52.05 22.58 19.62
CA LYS A 803 52.27 23.83 20.38
C LYS A 803 53.07 23.49 21.64
N PRO A 804 54.29 24.02 21.81
CA PRO A 804 55.06 23.79 23.01
C PRO A 804 54.33 24.39 24.22
N ILE A 805 54.50 23.74 25.36
CA ILE A 805 54.07 24.22 26.68
C ILE A 805 54.47 25.70 26.80
N ASN A 806 53.51 26.57 27.17
CA ASN A 806 53.70 28.02 27.31
C ASN A 806 55.06 28.34 27.99
N GLU A 807 55.80 29.27 27.40
CA GLU A 807 57.07 29.77 27.95
C GLU A 807 56.93 30.35 29.37
N GLU A 808 55.71 30.65 29.83
CA GLU A 808 55.44 31.08 31.22
C GLU A 808 55.66 29.96 32.25
N THR A 809 55.27 28.71 31.95
CA THR A 809 55.55 27.59 32.87
C THR A 809 57.01 27.17 32.83
N LEU A 810 57.71 27.33 31.70
CA LEU A 810 59.15 27.08 31.61
C LEU A 810 59.95 28.17 32.34
N LYS A 811 59.50 29.43 32.33
CA LYS A 811 60.10 30.50 33.14
C LYS A 811 59.84 30.33 34.63
N ASP A 812 58.64 29.94 35.06
CA ASP A 812 58.35 29.68 36.48
C ASP A 812 59.09 28.45 37.02
N THR A 813 59.28 27.42 36.18
CA THR A 813 60.03 26.22 36.58
C THR A 813 61.54 26.46 36.54
N ALA A 814 62.04 27.23 35.55
CA ALA A 814 63.45 27.64 35.51
C ALA A 814 63.80 28.66 36.62
N MET A 815 62.87 29.53 37.00
CA MET A 815 63.06 30.48 38.11
C MET A 815 62.98 29.79 39.48
N LYS A 816 62.14 28.76 39.63
CA LYS A 816 62.14 27.89 40.83
C LYS A 816 63.39 27.02 40.93
N MET A 817 63.86 26.44 39.82
CA MET A 817 65.11 25.67 39.79
C MET A 817 66.35 26.56 39.99
N ALA A 818 66.34 27.80 39.50
CA ALA A 818 67.42 28.77 39.76
C ALA A 818 67.42 29.32 41.20
N MET A 819 66.30 29.24 41.93
CA MET A 819 66.23 29.60 43.36
C MET A 819 66.60 28.45 44.30
N GLU A 820 66.61 27.19 43.84
CA GLU A 820 67.01 26.01 44.63
C GLU A 820 68.50 25.63 44.47
N GLU A 821 69.24 26.27 43.56
CA GLU A 821 70.71 26.08 43.39
C GLU A 821 71.57 27.18 44.05
N LEU A 822 70.98 28.06 44.88
CA LEU A 822 71.70 29.08 45.65
C LEU A 822 71.38 28.96 47.15
N ASP A 823 72.04 28.00 47.80
CA ASP A 823 72.52 28.12 49.19
C ASP A 823 73.63 27.09 49.35
N PRO A 824 74.91 27.48 49.54
CA PRO A 824 75.35 27.96 50.86
C PRO A 824 76.52 28.98 50.84
N ASP A 825 76.49 29.96 51.75
CA ASP A 825 77.61 30.38 52.62
C ASP A 825 77.33 31.77 53.24
N PHE A 826 76.58 31.80 54.35
CA PHE A 826 76.88 32.47 55.64
C PHE A 826 75.63 32.58 56.53
#